data_AF-A0A1I7GCN3-F1
#
_entry.id   AF-A0A1I7GCN3-F1
#
_cell.length_a   1.000
_cell.length_b   1.000
_cell.length_c   1.000
_cell.angle_alpha   90.00
_cell.angle_beta   90.00
_cell.angle_gamma   90.00
#
_symmetry.space_group_name_H-M   'P 1'
#
loop_
_entity.id
_entity.type
_entity.pdbx_description
1 polymer ?
#
loop_
_entity_poly.entity_id
_entity_poly.type
_entity_poly.pdbx_seq_one_letter_code
_entity_poly.pdbx_strand_id
1 'polypeptide(L)'
;MKRIISIIMVSLFVTLGFAQEKLITGKVVAASDANPIPGVNVFIKGSQTGVQTDFDGIYAIEAKEGDVLVFSFLGFSTAEMEVKKGNVINVSLQPDISTLDEVVVVGYATQRRMEVTGAVTTVSSSRKSKRKNANVDQALQGRVAGVNVQTGQGTPGSAKTIKIKGVGAIKNAKPLYVVNGVPVSEYKFQQISTDSINSINVLKDASATSIYGGRGVNGVVIITTKDEEKHQKKEPLYIVDGKPIDKGNNLLIEKLPEKEIKSKSKLDSKEAKEKYGKLAKHGCIIIDTQLGNFQILENESYAVIHENPFENVRSKPLSTFSIDVDKAGYSNIRRMINNGMSIPADAVKIEEMINYFDYDYPQPTDEHPFSITTNVAKTPWNEATKLVRVGLKGKEFQNDDLPASNLTFLIDVSGSMNSQNKLPLLKQAFKLLVNQLREKDKVAIVVYAGAAGMVLPPTNGDQKEKILQALDNLQAGGSTAGGAGIELAYNTAMENFKKKGNNRVILATDGDFNVGASSDKAMEDLIEEKRKSGVFLSVLGFGMGNYKDSKLETLADKGNGNHAYIDNMQEAQKVFGKEFGGTLYTIAKDVKIQVEFNPKKVQAYRLIGYENRMLAAEDFTDDTKDAGELGAGHTVTALYEVIPVGVESEYLRDVPDLKYADKKIENNYNDELFTVKFRYKKPNGDTSIEMVQVHKDEVKTMPDDFSFAAAVALFGMELKGSSFDNNADVSQVIQLADQGKAKDKDGYRSEFIRLVKSVQNL
;
A
#
# COMPACT_ATOMS: atom_id res chain seq x y z
N MET A 1 29.87 -72.44 -23.34
CA MET A 1 28.78 -71.44 -23.32
C MET A 1 28.29 -71.11 -21.91
N LYS A 2 27.91 -72.07 -21.04
CA LYS A 2 27.42 -71.76 -19.68
C LYS A 2 28.40 -70.98 -18.78
N ARG A 3 29.72 -71.25 -18.84
CA ARG A 3 30.73 -70.51 -18.04
C ARG A 3 31.02 -69.08 -18.52
N ILE A 4 30.81 -68.79 -19.80
CA ILE A 4 30.99 -67.42 -20.34
C ILE A 4 29.76 -66.56 -20.03
N ILE A 5 28.56 -67.15 -20.05
CA ILE A 5 27.32 -66.46 -19.67
C ILE A 5 27.34 -66.11 -18.18
N SER A 6 27.85 -66.98 -17.30
CA SER A 6 27.98 -66.65 -15.87
C SER A 6 28.99 -65.53 -15.59
N ILE A 7 30.08 -65.42 -16.36
CA ILE A 7 31.07 -64.33 -16.19
C ILE A 7 30.51 -63.00 -16.72
N ILE A 8 29.75 -63.01 -17.82
CA ILE A 8 29.08 -61.82 -18.35
C ILE A 8 27.93 -61.38 -17.42
N MET A 9 27.20 -62.32 -16.81
CA MET A 9 26.10 -62.02 -15.89
C MET A 9 26.61 -61.49 -14.53
N VAL A 10 27.77 -61.93 -14.05
CA VAL A 10 28.43 -61.36 -12.86
C VAL A 10 29.10 -60.01 -13.17
N SER A 11 29.62 -59.81 -14.39
CA SER A 11 30.14 -58.51 -14.85
C SER A 11 29.03 -57.46 -15.03
N LEU A 12 27.80 -57.85 -15.38
CA LEU A 12 26.66 -56.93 -15.51
C LEU A 12 26.06 -56.50 -14.16
N PHE A 13 26.30 -57.26 -13.08
CA PHE A 13 25.80 -56.94 -11.74
C PHE A 13 26.74 -56.03 -10.92
N VAL A 14 27.97 -55.76 -11.40
CA VAL A 14 28.97 -54.97 -10.66
C VAL A 14 29.02 -53.49 -11.11
N THR A 15 28.18 -53.06 -12.06
CA THR A 15 28.16 -51.65 -12.54
C THR A 15 26.88 -50.87 -12.23
N LEU A 16 25.93 -51.46 -11.51
CA LEU A 16 24.78 -50.72 -10.93
C LEU A 16 25.12 -50.26 -9.50
N GLY A 17 26.27 -49.60 -9.35
CA GLY A 17 26.47 -48.68 -8.24
C GLY A 17 25.66 -47.42 -8.52
N PHE A 18 24.32 -47.52 -8.47
CA PHE A 18 23.48 -46.34 -8.40
C PHE A 18 23.86 -45.60 -7.13
N ALA A 19 24.39 -44.38 -7.26
CA ALA A 19 24.47 -43.47 -6.14
C ALA A 19 23.05 -43.33 -5.58
N GLN A 20 22.84 -43.88 -4.38
CA GLN A 20 21.55 -43.87 -3.73
C GLN A 20 21.17 -42.42 -3.42
N GLU A 21 19.99 -41.99 -3.86
CA GLU A 21 19.45 -40.69 -3.49
C GLU A 21 19.26 -40.66 -1.98
N LYS A 22 19.72 -39.57 -1.37
CA LYS A 22 19.65 -39.37 0.06
C LYS A 22 19.05 -38.00 0.34
N LEU A 23 18.30 -37.93 1.43
CA LEU A 23 17.72 -36.67 1.89
C LEU A 23 18.83 -35.79 2.46
N ILE A 24 19.11 -34.68 1.78
CA ILE A 24 20.00 -33.63 2.23
C ILE A 24 19.16 -32.56 2.93
N THR A 25 19.51 -32.25 4.17
CA THR A 25 18.89 -31.17 4.93
C THR A 25 19.89 -30.07 5.21
N GLY A 26 19.42 -28.90 5.60
CA GLY A 26 20.31 -27.84 6.03
C GLY A 26 19.58 -26.56 6.34
N LYS A 27 20.32 -25.59 6.86
CA LYS A 27 19.84 -24.25 7.16
C LYS A 27 20.59 -23.23 6.32
N VAL A 28 19.86 -22.31 5.72
CA VAL A 28 20.40 -21.18 4.97
C VAL A 28 20.24 -19.92 5.80
N VAL A 29 21.36 -19.22 6.02
CA VAL A 29 21.41 -17.96 6.76
C VAL A 29 22.11 -16.88 5.94
N ALA A 30 21.87 -15.62 6.26
CA ALA A 30 22.63 -14.52 5.70
C ALA A 30 24.01 -14.44 6.37
N ALA A 31 25.05 -14.24 5.57
CA ALA A 31 26.41 -14.09 6.08
C ALA A 31 26.63 -12.80 6.88
N SER A 32 25.77 -11.80 6.67
CA SER A 32 25.85 -10.49 7.32
C SER A 32 25.51 -10.51 8.81
N ASP A 33 24.52 -11.31 9.22
CA ASP A 33 23.91 -11.26 10.55
C ASP A 33 23.51 -12.64 11.11
N ALA A 34 23.79 -13.72 10.37
CA ALA A 34 23.40 -15.10 10.69
C ALA A 34 21.88 -15.33 10.81
N ASN A 35 21.05 -14.39 10.34
CA ASN A 35 19.60 -14.56 10.32
C ASN A 35 19.19 -15.61 9.27
N PRO A 36 18.17 -16.44 9.54
CA PRO A 36 17.65 -17.39 8.56
C PRO A 36 17.09 -16.67 7.34
N ILE A 37 17.32 -17.24 6.15
CA ILE A 37 16.77 -16.72 4.90
C ILE A 37 15.62 -17.63 4.42
N PRO A 38 14.36 -17.19 4.51
CA PRO A 38 13.23 -17.90 3.92
C PRO A 38 13.14 -17.73 2.41
N GLY A 39 12.61 -18.75 1.72
CA GLY A 39 12.33 -18.69 0.28
C GLY A 39 13.56 -18.80 -0.63
N VAL A 40 14.73 -19.21 -0.11
CA VAL A 40 15.92 -19.51 -0.92
C VAL A 40 15.59 -20.71 -1.81
N ASN A 41 15.72 -20.55 -3.12
CA ASN A 41 15.57 -21.65 -4.06
C ASN A 41 16.81 -22.54 -3.99
N VAL A 42 16.62 -23.82 -3.65
CA VAL A 42 17.65 -24.86 -3.58
C VAL A 42 17.36 -25.89 -4.65
N PHE A 43 18.21 -26.02 -5.67
CA PHE A 43 17.99 -26.98 -6.77
C PHE A 43 19.28 -27.68 -7.18
N ILE A 44 19.17 -28.86 -7.78
CA ILE A 44 20.33 -29.60 -8.31
C ILE A 44 20.73 -29.00 -9.65
N LYS A 45 22.01 -28.63 -9.81
CA LYS A 45 22.56 -28.02 -11.03
C LYS A 45 22.32 -28.90 -12.25
N GLY A 46 21.59 -28.37 -13.24
CA GLY A 46 21.22 -29.10 -14.47
C GLY A 46 19.97 -29.97 -14.36
N SER A 47 19.28 -29.97 -13.21
CA SER A 47 17.99 -30.62 -12.97
C SER A 47 16.86 -29.61 -12.81
N GLN A 48 15.61 -30.07 -12.95
CA GLN A 48 14.41 -29.32 -12.56
C GLN A 48 13.97 -29.59 -11.11
N THR A 49 14.66 -30.50 -10.40
CA THR A 49 14.36 -30.82 -9.00
C THR A 49 14.88 -29.71 -8.08
N GLY A 50 13.98 -29.06 -7.33
CA GLY A 50 14.31 -28.04 -6.36
C GLY A 50 13.25 -27.87 -5.27
N VAL A 51 13.64 -27.26 -4.17
CA VAL A 51 12.82 -26.93 -3.00
C VAL A 51 13.12 -25.50 -2.55
N GLN A 52 12.31 -24.96 -1.64
CA GLN A 52 12.57 -23.66 -1.01
C GLN A 52 12.82 -23.81 0.48
N THR A 53 13.61 -22.91 1.05
CA THR A 53 13.77 -22.84 2.52
C THR A 53 12.50 -22.31 3.18
N ASP A 54 12.19 -22.85 4.37
CA ASP A 54 11.14 -22.36 5.24
C ASP A 54 11.54 -21.09 6.02
N PHE A 55 10.67 -20.63 6.94
CA PHE A 55 10.89 -19.44 7.77
C PHE A 55 12.12 -19.51 8.68
N ASP A 56 12.53 -20.72 9.08
CA ASP A 56 13.74 -20.94 9.88
C ASP A 56 14.98 -21.16 9.00
N GLY A 57 14.85 -20.91 7.69
CA GLY A 57 15.88 -21.11 6.68
C GLY A 57 16.15 -22.58 6.39
N ILE A 58 15.30 -23.50 6.86
CA ILE A 58 15.53 -24.94 6.76
C ILE A 58 15.01 -25.46 5.41
N TYR A 59 15.76 -26.38 4.80
CA TYR A 59 15.34 -27.07 3.59
C TYR A 59 15.61 -28.58 3.69
N ALA A 60 14.93 -29.35 2.85
CA ALA A 60 15.16 -30.78 2.65
C ALA A 60 15.00 -31.14 1.17
N ILE A 61 16.03 -31.72 0.54
CA ILE A 61 16.04 -32.09 -0.87
C ILE A 61 16.68 -33.47 -1.07
N GLU A 62 16.13 -34.30 -1.97
CA GLU A 62 16.72 -35.58 -2.34
C GLU A 62 17.81 -35.37 -3.40
N ALA A 63 19.06 -35.77 -3.10
CA ALA A 63 20.21 -35.60 -3.99
C ALA A 63 21.23 -36.75 -3.85
N LYS A 64 22.10 -36.93 -4.84
CA LYS A 64 23.17 -37.95 -4.89
C LYS A 64 24.52 -37.37 -4.48
N GLU A 65 25.42 -38.22 -3.98
CA GLU A 65 26.82 -37.81 -3.77
C GLU A 65 27.46 -37.41 -5.10
N GLY A 66 28.07 -36.21 -5.15
CA GLY A 66 28.60 -35.59 -6.37
C GLY A 66 27.63 -34.63 -7.07
N ASP A 67 26.35 -34.57 -6.68
CA ASP A 67 25.44 -33.53 -7.17
C ASP A 67 25.84 -32.15 -6.62
N VAL A 68 25.62 -31.11 -7.41
CA VAL A 68 25.86 -29.72 -6.99
C VAL A 68 24.52 -29.05 -6.70
N LEU A 69 24.29 -28.69 -5.44
CA LEU A 69 23.15 -27.89 -5.03
C LEU A 69 23.44 -26.41 -5.27
N VAL A 70 22.51 -25.73 -5.94
CA VAL A 70 22.56 -24.31 -6.23
C VAL A 70 21.54 -23.59 -5.34
N PHE A 71 22.03 -22.63 -4.56
CA PHE A 71 21.25 -21.81 -3.64
C PHE A 71 21.14 -20.42 -4.23
N SER A 72 19.92 -20.01 -4.59
CA SER A 72 19.67 -18.71 -5.20
C SER A 72 18.54 -17.97 -4.48
N PHE A 73 18.79 -16.71 -4.18
CA PHE A 73 17.82 -15.82 -3.57
C PHE A 73 18.10 -14.40 -4.03
N LEU A 74 17.03 -13.63 -4.29
CA LEU A 74 17.18 -12.27 -4.80
C LEU A 74 17.93 -11.41 -3.77
N GLY A 75 18.93 -10.66 -4.22
CA GLY A 75 19.79 -9.85 -3.35
C GLY A 75 20.98 -10.58 -2.75
N PHE A 76 21.19 -11.86 -3.07
CA PHE A 76 22.33 -12.65 -2.60
C PHE A 76 23.07 -13.31 -3.77
N SER A 77 24.39 -13.41 -3.65
CA SER A 77 25.19 -14.13 -4.63
C SER A 77 24.83 -15.61 -4.58
N THR A 78 24.62 -16.20 -5.76
CA THR A 78 24.30 -17.62 -5.88
C THR A 78 25.46 -18.46 -5.31
N ALA A 79 25.15 -19.38 -4.40
CA ALA A 79 26.13 -20.31 -3.84
C ALA A 79 25.94 -21.70 -4.42
N GLU A 80 27.04 -22.41 -4.68
CA GLU A 80 27.04 -23.79 -5.16
C GLU A 80 27.73 -24.69 -4.13
N MET A 81 27.06 -25.76 -3.71
CA MET A 81 27.58 -26.72 -2.73
C MET A 81 27.49 -28.14 -3.27
N GLU A 82 28.62 -28.82 -3.34
CA GLU A 82 28.68 -30.23 -3.73
C GLU A 82 28.21 -31.14 -2.57
N VAL A 83 27.33 -32.08 -2.88
CA VAL A 83 26.84 -33.10 -1.95
C VAL A 83 27.95 -34.11 -1.68
N LYS A 84 28.51 -34.06 -0.47
CA LYS A 84 29.54 -35.00 0.02
C LYS A 84 28.90 -36.16 0.78
N LYS A 85 29.71 -36.99 1.47
CA LYS A 85 29.22 -38.11 2.30
C LYS A 85 28.19 -37.72 3.38
N GLY A 86 28.25 -36.50 3.94
CA GLY A 86 27.30 -36.03 4.95
C GLY A 86 25.90 -35.71 4.41
N ASN A 87 24.89 -35.68 5.30
CA ASN A 87 23.49 -35.40 4.93
C ASN A 87 23.05 -33.97 5.29
N VAL A 88 23.93 -33.17 5.90
CA VAL A 88 23.63 -31.80 6.32
C VAL A 88 24.53 -30.82 5.59
N ILE A 89 23.94 -29.83 4.92
CA ILE A 89 24.65 -28.75 4.23
C ILE A 89 24.05 -27.42 4.67
N ASN A 90 24.70 -26.76 5.62
CA ASN A 90 24.34 -25.39 6.00
C ASN A 90 25.05 -24.40 5.07
N VAL A 91 24.33 -23.36 4.66
CA VAL A 91 24.82 -22.38 3.70
C VAL A 91 24.68 -20.98 4.28
N SER A 92 25.75 -20.20 4.15
CA SER A 92 25.74 -18.78 4.49
C SER A 92 25.82 -18.00 3.18
N LEU A 93 24.71 -17.39 2.77
CA LEU A 93 24.65 -16.65 1.52
C LEU A 93 25.24 -15.25 1.72
N GLN A 94 26.12 -14.86 0.81
CA GLN A 94 26.69 -13.52 0.77
C GLN A 94 25.70 -12.58 0.06
N PRO A 95 25.38 -11.40 0.63
CA PRO A 95 24.61 -10.38 -0.08
C PRO A 95 25.30 -10.02 -1.41
N ASP A 96 24.53 -9.89 -2.48
CA ASP A 96 25.04 -9.44 -3.77
C ASP A 96 25.04 -7.90 -3.80
N ILE A 97 26.17 -7.33 -3.36
CA ILE A 97 26.41 -5.89 -3.23
C ILE A 97 26.39 -5.18 -4.60
N SER A 98 26.27 -5.92 -5.71
CA SER A 98 26.07 -5.32 -7.04
C SER A 98 24.59 -5.04 -7.36
N THR A 99 23.63 -5.52 -6.56
CA THR A 99 22.19 -5.36 -6.83
C THR A 99 21.34 -4.79 -5.70
N LEU A 100 21.79 -4.70 -4.45
CA LEU A 100 21.04 -4.05 -3.37
C LEU A 100 21.97 -3.37 -2.36
N ASP A 101 22.05 -2.04 -2.43
CA ASP A 101 22.42 -1.22 -1.29
C ASP A 101 21.24 -1.14 -0.30
N GLU A 102 21.59 -1.29 0.99
CA GLU A 102 20.80 -1.17 2.25
C GLU A 102 20.16 -2.47 2.78
N VAL A 103 20.31 -2.87 4.06
CA VAL A 103 20.48 -2.10 5.31
C VAL A 103 21.32 -2.87 6.35
N VAL A 104 22.30 -2.22 6.99
CA VAL A 104 22.45 -2.24 8.45
C VAL A 104 22.51 -0.79 8.90
N VAL A 105 21.57 -0.39 9.76
CA VAL A 105 21.53 0.94 10.37
C VAL A 105 22.68 1.09 11.34
N VAL A 106 23.71 1.85 10.99
CA VAL A 106 24.46 2.68 11.95
C VAL A 106 25.00 3.92 11.24
N GLY A 107 24.62 5.10 11.71
CA GLY A 107 25.43 6.32 11.58
C GLY A 107 25.24 7.13 10.30
N TYR A 108 24.57 8.27 10.44
CA TYR A 108 24.58 9.39 9.50
C TYR A 108 25.98 9.73 8.98
N ALA A 109 26.19 9.61 7.67
CA ALA A 109 27.27 10.30 6.95
C ALA A 109 26.82 10.68 5.54
N THR A 110 26.70 11.99 5.29
CA THR A 110 26.42 12.57 3.97
C THR A 110 27.67 12.52 3.08
N GLN A 111 27.56 11.95 1.88
CA GLN A 111 28.55 12.13 0.80
C GLN A 111 27.95 12.82 -0.43
N ARG A 112 28.85 13.43 -1.22
CA ARG A 112 28.63 14.67 -1.99
C ARG A 112 28.21 14.44 -3.45
N ARG A 113 27.47 15.44 -3.91
CA ARG A 113 27.30 15.92 -5.29
C ARG A 113 28.58 15.82 -6.14
N MET A 114 28.56 14.99 -7.18
CA MET A 114 29.24 15.02 -8.50
C MET A 114 28.76 13.72 -9.17
N GLU A 115 27.91 13.73 -10.20
CA GLU A 115 28.30 13.85 -11.61
C GLU A 115 27.06 14.15 -12.45
N VAL A 116 27.03 15.30 -13.12
CA VAL A 116 26.17 15.50 -14.30
C VAL A 116 27.13 15.74 -15.45
N THR A 117 27.27 14.76 -16.33
CA THR A 117 28.16 14.79 -17.51
C THR A 117 27.60 15.66 -18.66
N GLY A 118 26.49 16.37 -18.43
CA GLY A 118 25.87 17.29 -19.39
C GLY A 118 26.42 18.72 -19.29
N ALA A 119 26.58 19.39 -20.43
CA ALA A 119 27.15 20.73 -20.57
C ALA A 119 26.29 21.85 -19.92
N VAL A 120 26.31 21.94 -18.59
CA VAL A 120 25.75 23.08 -17.85
C VAL A 120 26.71 24.26 -17.97
N THR A 121 26.26 25.36 -18.57
CA THR A 121 27.03 26.61 -18.58
C THR A 121 26.47 27.56 -17.52
N THR A 122 27.24 27.80 -16.46
CA THR A 122 26.87 28.71 -15.38
C THR A 122 27.51 30.09 -15.58
N VAL A 123 26.69 31.14 -15.55
CA VAL A 123 27.14 32.54 -15.49
C VAL A 123 26.89 33.07 -14.09
N SER A 124 27.97 33.18 -13.29
CA SER A 124 27.93 33.76 -11.95
C SER A 124 28.07 35.29 -11.99
N SER A 125 27.33 36.02 -11.14
CA SER A 125 27.29 37.50 -11.15
C SER A 125 28.57 38.21 -10.65
N SER A 126 29.66 37.49 -10.39
CA SER A 126 30.86 38.02 -9.72
C SER A 126 31.71 39.01 -10.53
N ARG A 127 31.40 39.24 -11.81
CA ARG A 127 32.00 40.34 -12.59
C ARG A 127 31.01 41.51 -12.65
N LYS A 128 31.15 42.47 -11.74
CA LYS A 128 30.41 43.75 -11.72
C LYS A 128 30.25 44.30 -13.14
N SER A 129 29.03 44.26 -13.66
CA SER A 129 28.65 44.90 -14.91
C SER A 129 28.77 46.42 -14.72
N LYS A 130 29.78 47.05 -15.33
CA LYS A 130 29.90 48.53 -15.41
C LYS A 130 28.81 49.17 -16.28
N ARG A 131 27.80 48.42 -16.76
CA ARG A 131 26.72 48.92 -17.61
C ARG A 131 25.43 49.00 -16.80
N LYS A 132 24.98 50.23 -16.53
CA LYS A 132 23.89 50.57 -15.60
C LYS A 132 22.46 50.20 -16.07
N ASN A 133 22.26 49.55 -17.22
CA ASN A 133 20.93 49.17 -17.73
C ASN A 133 21.05 47.99 -18.71
N ALA A 134 21.46 46.80 -18.23
CA ALA A 134 21.48 45.61 -19.06
C ALA A 134 20.30 44.71 -18.69
N ASN A 135 19.35 44.49 -19.61
CA ASN A 135 18.32 43.46 -19.44
C ASN A 135 18.98 42.07 -19.47
N VAL A 136 18.34 41.07 -18.84
CA VAL A 136 18.87 39.69 -18.69
C VAL A 136 19.40 39.10 -20.00
N ASP A 137 18.75 39.37 -21.13
CA ASP A 137 19.16 38.90 -22.46
C ASP A 137 20.56 39.40 -22.86
N GLN A 138 20.92 40.63 -22.50
CA GLN A 138 22.25 41.20 -22.77
C GLN A 138 23.33 40.62 -21.85
N ALA A 139 22.95 40.10 -20.67
CA ALA A 139 23.89 39.41 -19.78
C ALA A 139 24.28 38.03 -20.32
N LEU A 140 23.42 37.41 -21.14
CA LEU A 140 23.65 36.11 -21.78
C LEU A 140 24.35 36.22 -23.13
N GLN A 141 24.15 37.34 -23.85
CA GLN A 141 24.75 37.58 -25.15
C GLN A 141 26.29 37.52 -25.10
N GLY A 142 26.87 36.52 -25.78
CA GLY A 142 28.32 36.32 -25.86
C GLY A 142 28.99 35.76 -24.60
N ARG A 143 28.24 35.44 -23.53
CA ARG A 143 28.78 34.83 -22.29
C ARG A 143 28.50 33.34 -22.17
N VAL A 144 27.48 32.83 -22.87
CA VAL A 144 27.15 31.41 -22.90
C VAL A 144 27.38 30.89 -24.31
N ALA A 145 28.28 29.92 -24.47
CA ALA A 145 28.53 29.26 -25.75
C ALA A 145 27.20 28.69 -26.30
N GLY A 146 26.87 28.97 -27.56
CA GLY A 146 25.63 28.47 -28.18
C GLY A 146 24.36 29.26 -27.82
N VAL A 147 24.41 30.36 -27.08
CA VAL A 147 23.23 31.25 -26.92
C VAL A 147 23.30 32.40 -27.95
N ASN A 148 22.25 32.55 -28.75
CA ASN A 148 22.09 33.64 -29.71
C ASN A 148 20.86 34.49 -29.35
N VAL A 149 21.05 35.79 -29.20
CA VAL A 149 19.97 36.74 -28.85
C VAL A 149 19.61 37.51 -30.10
N GLN A 150 18.42 37.27 -30.65
CA GLN A 150 17.94 37.93 -31.86
C GLN A 150 17.11 39.16 -31.47
N THR A 151 17.56 40.35 -31.89
CA THR A 151 16.83 41.60 -31.70
C THR A 151 15.77 41.78 -32.78
N GLY A 152 14.52 42.04 -32.39
CA GLY A 152 13.49 42.53 -33.30
C GLY A 152 13.89 43.87 -33.93
N GLN A 153 13.36 44.17 -35.11
CA GLN A 153 13.74 45.35 -35.92
C GLN A 153 13.63 46.67 -35.13
N GLY A 154 14.76 47.31 -34.87
CA GLY A 154 14.97 48.77 -34.82
C GLY A 154 14.22 49.65 -33.82
N THR A 155 13.19 49.19 -33.12
CA THR A 155 12.39 50.01 -32.19
C THR A 155 12.77 49.76 -30.72
N PRO A 156 13.01 50.81 -29.91
CA PRO A 156 13.14 50.68 -28.46
C PRO A 156 11.90 50.02 -27.85
N GLY A 157 12.07 48.91 -27.13
CA GLY A 157 10.98 48.14 -26.52
C GLY A 157 10.52 46.89 -27.29
N SER A 158 11.08 46.61 -28.47
CA SER A 158 10.79 45.36 -29.20
C SER A 158 11.31 44.12 -28.45
N ALA A 159 10.49 43.05 -28.43
CA ALA A 159 10.81 41.80 -27.74
C ALA A 159 12.09 41.16 -28.32
N LYS A 160 13.05 40.88 -27.44
CA LYS A 160 14.31 40.18 -27.78
C LYS A 160 14.13 38.70 -27.50
N THR A 161 14.37 37.85 -28.48
CA THR A 161 14.21 36.40 -28.32
C THR A 161 15.56 35.73 -28.14
N ILE A 162 15.69 34.94 -27.08
CA ILE A 162 16.85 34.08 -26.82
C ILE A 162 16.67 32.77 -27.58
N LYS A 163 17.71 32.32 -28.30
CA LYS A 163 17.79 31.04 -29.00
C LYS A 163 19.03 30.27 -28.54
N ILE A 164 18.90 28.96 -28.38
CA ILE A 164 20.01 28.06 -28.01
C ILE A 164 20.37 27.20 -29.24
N LYS A 165 21.64 27.22 -29.65
CA LYS A 165 22.21 26.58 -30.84
C LYS A 165 22.35 25.07 -30.58
N GLY A 166 21.88 24.23 -31.51
CA GLY A 166 21.78 22.77 -31.36
C GLY A 166 20.34 22.25 -31.43
N VAL A 167 19.36 23.14 -31.26
CA VAL A 167 17.93 22.85 -31.31
C VAL A 167 17.41 22.98 -32.76
N GLY A 168 16.62 21.99 -33.19
CA GLY A 168 16.11 21.84 -34.57
C GLY A 168 15.46 23.08 -35.17
N ALA A 169 15.61 23.21 -36.50
CA ALA A 169 15.27 24.36 -37.32
C ALA A 169 13.75 24.59 -37.52
N ILE A 170 12.99 24.75 -36.42
CA ILE A 170 11.57 25.11 -36.48
C ILE A 170 11.39 26.60 -36.18
N LYS A 171 10.64 27.30 -37.03
CA LYS A 171 10.27 28.71 -36.83
C LYS A 171 9.61 28.87 -35.44
N ASN A 172 10.13 29.77 -34.60
CA ASN A 172 9.72 30.06 -33.21
C ASN A 172 10.19 29.14 -32.06
N ALA A 173 11.36 28.50 -32.17
CA ALA A 173 11.98 27.82 -31.03
C ALA A 173 12.46 28.81 -29.92
N LYS A 174 11.70 28.90 -28.82
CA LYS A 174 12.06 29.64 -27.59
C LYS A 174 12.39 28.67 -26.45
N PRO A 175 13.40 28.95 -25.59
CA PRO A 175 13.70 28.13 -24.44
C PRO A 175 12.66 28.27 -23.33
N LEU A 176 12.61 27.32 -22.41
CA LEU A 176 11.86 27.46 -21.16
C LEU A 176 12.62 28.41 -20.21
N TYR A 177 11.91 29.39 -19.66
CA TYR A 177 12.45 30.32 -18.67
C TYR A 177 12.03 29.88 -17.27
N VAL A 178 13.00 29.65 -16.38
CA VAL A 178 12.79 29.21 -14.99
C VAL A 178 13.46 30.20 -14.06
N VAL A 179 12.77 30.63 -13.01
CA VAL A 179 13.28 31.55 -12.01
C VAL A 179 12.98 30.94 -10.66
N ASN A 180 14.00 30.69 -9.84
CA ASN A 180 13.81 30.12 -8.50
C ASN A 180 13.02 28.79 -8.53
N GLY A 181 13.31 27.94 -9.52
CA GLY A 181 12.62 26.67 -9.73
C GLY A 181 11.23 26.77 -10.38
N VAL A 182 10.69 27.97 -10.58
CA VAL A 182 9.35 28.18 -11.15
C VAL A 182 9.43 28.62 -12.62
N PRO A 183 8.73 27.95 -13.55
CA PRO A 183 8.59 28.41 -14.92
C PRO A 183 7.89 29.77 -15.00
N VAL A 184 8.46 30.71 -15.76
CA VAL A 184 7.92 32.07 -15.94
C VAL A 184 7.74 32.39 -17.42
N SER A 185 6.87 33.37 -17.72
CA SER A 185 6.75 33.90 -19.07
C SER A 185 8.00 34.70 -19.46
N GLU A 186 8.30 34.75 -20.76
CA GLU A 186 9.41 35.56 -21.33
C GLU A 186 9.33 37.03 -20.86
N TYR A 187 8.10 37.58 -20.77
CA TYR A 187 7.86 38.93 -20.27
C TYR A 187 8.28 39.09 -18.79
N LYS A 188 7.87 38.16 -17.92
CA LYS A 188 8.28 38.19 -16.49
C LYS A 188 9.78 37.95 -16.34
N PHE A 189 10.37 37.09 -17.17
CA PHE A 189 11.79 36.80 -17.18
C PHE A 189 12.63 38.05 -17.53
N GLN A 190 12.19 38.82 -18.53
CA GLN A 190 12.87 40.05 -18.98
C GLN A 190 12.80 41.19 -17.96
N GLN A 191 11.83 41.18 -17.04
CA GLN A 191 11.66 42.18 -16.00
C GLN A 191 12.52 41.95 -14.75
N ILE A 192 13.24 40.83 -14.67
CA ILE A 192 14.09 40.52 -13.53
C ILE A 192 15.30 41.45 -13.54
N SER A 193 15.46 42.21 -12.45
CA SER A 193 16.64 43.04 -12.25
C SER A 193 17.90 42.18 -12.22
N THR A 194 18.93 42.56 -12.98
CA THR A 194 20.21 41.86 -12.98
C THR A 194 20.91 41.89 -11.62
N ASP A 195 20.55 42.83 -10.75
CA ASP A 195 21.15 42.95 -9.42
C ASP A 195 20.64 41.88 -8.44
N SER A 196 19.44 41.35 -8.65
CA SER A 196 18.88 40.26 -7.84
C SER A 196 19.33 38.88 -8.30
N ILE A 197 19.95 38.76 -9.48
CA ILE A 197 20.39 37.49 -10.05
C ILE A 197 21.69 37.03 -9.38
N ASN A 198 21.67 35.82 -8.84
CA ASN A 198 22.86 35.15 -8.33
C ASN A 198 23.60 34.39 -9.43
N SER A 199 22.88 33.50 -10.12
CA SER A 199 23.39 32.67 -11.19
C SER A 199 22.37 32.54 -12.31
N ILE A 200 22.88 32.41 -13.54
CA ILE A 200 22.09 32.00 -14.70
C ILE A 200 22.69 30.70 -15.22
N ASN A 201 21.90 29.63 -15.22
CA ASN A 201 22.28 28.34 -15.78
C ASN A 201 21.53 28.11 -17.09
N VAL A 202 22.27 27.76 -18.13
CA VAL A 202 21.66 27.36 -19.41
C VAL A 202 21.87 25.86 -19.59
N LEU A 203 20.77 25.13 -19.65
CA LEU A 203 20.74 23.70 -19.96
C LEU A 203 20.56 23.52 -21.47
N LYS A 204 21.38 22.64 -22.04
CA LYS A 204 21.37 22.30 -23.46
C LYS A 204 21.12 20.80 -23.62
N ASP A 205 20.58 20.43 -24.78
CA ASP A 205 20.46 19.05 -25.24
C ASP A 205 19.72 18.15 -24.23
N ALA A 206 20.13 16.89 -24.10
CA ALA A 206 19.46 15.87 -23.29
C ALA A 206 19.28 16.27 -21.80
N SER A 207 20.14 17.13 -21.26
CA SER A 207 20.06 17.60 -19.85
C SER A 207 18.89 18.55 -19.58
N ALA A 208 18.44 19.27 -20.61
CA ALA A 208 17.27 20.15 -20.52
C ALA A 208 15.97 19.33 -20.55
N THR A 209 15.91 18.32 -21.43
CA THR A 209 14.78 17.40 -21.55
C THR A 209 14.70 16.39 -20.41
N SER A 210 15.83 16.02 -19.78
CA SER A 210 15.83 15.11 -18.63
C SER A 210 15.23 15.73 -17.37
N ILE A 211 15.27 17.07 -17.23
CA ILE A 211 14.75 17.78 -16.06
C ILE A 211 13.39 18.45 -16.35
N TYR A 212 13.19 18.98 -17.57
CA TYR A 212 12.02 19.79 -17.92
C TYR A 212 11.16 19.22 -19.07
N GLY A 213 11.42 17.97 -19.48
CA GLY A 213 10.63 17.24 -20.47
C GLY A 213 10.52 17.95 -21.84
N GLY A 214 9.38 17.78 -22.53
CA GLY A 214 9.13 18.36 -23.86
C GLY A 214 9.25 19.90 -23.93
N ARG A 215 9.06 20.60 -22.80
CA ARG A 215 9.23 22.07 -22.71
C ARG A 215 10.71 22.48 -22.74
N GLY A 216 11.61 21.57 -22.38
CA GLY A 216 13.06 21.75 -22.45
C GLY A 216 13.68 21.39 -23.81
N VAL A 217 12.88 20.98 -24.81
CA VAL A 217 13.37 20.59 -26.16
C VAL A 217 14.15 21.73 -26.83
N ASN A 218 13.77 22.97 -26.54
CA ASN A 218 14.45 24.16 -27.06
C ASN A 218 15.52 24.73 -26.09
N GLY A 219 15.91 23.94 -25.08
CA GLY A 219 16.80 24.31 -23.98
C GLY A 219 16.08 25.06 -22.85
N VAL A 220 16.75 25.18 -21.69
CA VAL A 220 16.19 25.85 -20.50
C VAL A 220 17.16 26.91 -19.97
N VAL A 221 16.63 28.09 -19.66
CA VAL A 221 17.38 29.18 -19.01
C VAL A 221 16.85 29.34 -17.58
N ILE A 222 17.70 29.05 -16.60
CA ILE A 222 17.37 29.03 -15.18
C ILE A 222 18.07 30.21 -14.49
N ILE A 223 17.30 31.06 -13.82
CA ILE A 223 17.81 32.09 -12.91
C ILE A 223 17.62 31.60 -11.48
N THR A 224 18.68 31.72 -10.68
CA THR A 224 18.57 31.68 -9.22
C THR A 224 18.82 33.09 -8.70
N THR A 225 17.93 33.60 -7.86
CA THR A 225 18.10 34.92 -7.22
C THR A 225 19.00 34.82 -5.99
N LYS A 226 19.60 35.96 -5.61
CA LYS A 226 20.44 36.07 -4.41
C LYS A 226 19.68 35.82 -3.12
N ASP A 227 18.36 36.01 -3.11
CA ASP A 227 17.54 35.81 -1.91
C ASP A 227 17.16 34.34 -1.74
N GLU A 228 16.90 33.63 -2.84
CA GLU A 228 16.70 32.17 -2.85
C GLU A 228 17.91 31.40 -2.30
N GLU A 229 19.11 31.74 -2.77
CA GLU A 229 20.34 31.07 -2.35
C GLU A 229 20.69 31.39 -0.88
N LYS A 230 20.31 32.59 -0.40
CA LYS A 230 20.48 32.97 1.00
C LYS A 230 19.51 32.23 1.92
N HIS A 231 18.27 31.97 1.47
CA HIS A 231 17.28 31.22 2.24
C HIS A 231 17.69 29.74 2.40
N GLN A 232 18.02 29.04 1.31
CA GLN A 232 18.37 27.61 1.38
C GLN A 232 19.71 27.30 2.09
N LYS A 233 20.63 28.27 2.19
CA LYS A 233 21.98 28.06 2.78
C LYS A 233 22.10 28.40 4.27
N LYS A 234 21.09 28.92 4.95
CA LYS A 234 21.24 29.49 6.31
C LYS A 234 20.33 28.89 7.40
N GLU A 235 19.69 27.75 7.17
CA GLU A 235 18.89 27.13 8.21
C GLU A 235 19.75 26.45 9.28
N PRO A 236 19.49 26.71 10.58
CA PRO A 236 20.15 26.03 11.67
C PRO A 236 19.69 24.55 11.75
N LEU A 237 20.52 23.71 12.36
CA LEU A 237 20.08 22.36 12.75
C LEU A 237 19.11 22.48 13.94
N TYR A 238 17.95 21.83 13.88
CA TYR A 238 17.09 21.69 15.06
C TYR A 238 17.46 20.42 15.82
N ILE A 239 17.56 20.53 17.13
CA ILE A 239 17.71 19.41 18.05
C ILE A 239 16.59 19.50 19.06
N VAL A 240 15.74 18.48 19.13
CA VAL A 240 14.61 18.46 20.07
C VAL A 240 14.79 17.27 21.00
N ASP A 241 14.76 17.52 22.31
CA ASP A 241 14.99 16.51 23.37
C ASP A 241 16.25 15.67 23.12
N GLY A 242 17.33 16.34 22.71
CA GLY A 242 18.63 15.72 22.45
C GLY A 242 18.77 15.02 21.10
N LYS A 243 17.74 15.00 20.25
CA LYS A 243 17.77 14.33 18.93
C LYS A 243 17.79 15.34 17.76
N PRO A 244 18.68 15.19 16.77
CA PRO A 244 18.70 16.04 15.58
C PRO A 244 17.48 15.77 14.70
N ILE A 245 16.85 16.84 14.20
CA ILE A 245 15.66 16.78 13.34
C ILE A 245 16.08 16.91 11.88
N ASP A 246 15.45 16.10 11.01
CA ASP A 246 15.63 16.21 9.57
C ASP A 246 15.11 17.56 9.05
N LYS A 247 15.80 18.14 8.08
CA LYS A 247 15.46 19.45 7.53
C LYS A 247 14.07 19.50 6.90
N GLY A 248 13.57 18.39 6.36
CA GLY A 248 12.20 18.28 5.86
C GLY A 248 11.14 18.56 6.93
N ASN A 249 11.51 18.43 8.20
CA ASN A 249 10.61 18.59 9.35
C ASN A 249 10.83 19.91 10.11
N ASN A 250 11.71 20.81 9.63
CA ASN A 250 12.00 22.10 10.28
C ASN A 250 10.73 22.95 10.51
N LEU A 251 9.80 22.93 9.55
CA LEU A 251 8.53 23.67 9.65
C LEU A 251 7.61 23.16 10.76
N LEU A 252 7.71 21.87 11.14
CA LEU A 252 6.96 21.31 12.26
C LEU A 252 7.53 21.81 13.60
N ILE A 253 8.86 21.87 13.69
CA ILE A 253 9.56 22.35 14.89
C ILE A 253 9.34 23.86 15.09
N GLU A 254 9.29 24.63 14.01
CA GLU A 254 9.01 26.07 14.07
C GLU A 254 7.57 26.38 14.52
N LYS A 255 6.64 25.43 14.34
CA LYS A 255 5.24 25.54 14.74
C LYS A 255 4.92 24.91 16.10
N LEU A 256 5.92 24.38 16.81
CA LEU A 256 5.75 23.85 18.17
C LEU A 256 5.08 24.89 19.08
N PRO A 257 3.96 24.56 19.75
CA PRO A 257 3.30 25.48 20.67
C PRO A 257 4.23 25.92 21.80
N GLU A 258 4.28 27.22 22.11
CA GLU A 258 5.18 27.74 23.17
C GLU A 258 4.95 27.07 24.54
N LYS A 259 3.71 26.66 24.83
CA LYS A 259 3.33 25.92 26.05
C LYS A 259 4.02 24.55 26.19
N GLU A 260 4.42 23.93 25.08
CA GLU A 260 5.04 22.59 25.04
C GLU A 260 6.58 22.67 25.12
N ILE A 261 7.13 23.87 24.96
CA ILE A 261 8.57 24.12 25.04
C ILE A 261 8.95 24.41 26.49
N LYS A 262 9.79 23.55 27.07
CA LYS A 262 10.41 23.77 28.38
C LYS A 262 11.59 24.73 28.28
N SER A 263 12.39 24.58 27.24
CA SER A 263 13.61 25.37 27.03
C SER A 263 13.88 25.50 25.53
N LYS A 264 14.39 26.67 25.10
CA LYS A 264 14.86 26.89 23.74
C LYS A 264 16.16 27.68 23.79
N SER A 265 17.23 27.09 23.29
CA SER A 265 18.55 27.71 23.23
C SER A 265 19.10 27.69 21.81
N LYS A 266 19.94 28.66 21.49
CA LYS A 266 20.59 28.77 20.19
C LYS A 266 22.09 28.70 20.38
N LEU A 267 22.72 27.74 19.72
CA LEU A 267 24.17 27.66 19.62
C LEU A 267 24.62 28.33 18.33
N ASP A 268 25.69 29.10 18.42
CA ASP A 268 26.31 29.68 17.25
C ASP A 268 26.97 28.61 16.36
N SER A 269 27.35 28.98 15.14
CA SER A 269 27.93 28.03 14.18
C SER A 269 29.25 27.39 14.62
N LYS A 270 29.97 27.98 15.58
CA LYS A 270 31.25 27.47 16.06
C LYS A 270 31.00 26.42 17.14
N GLU A 271 30.23 26.77 18.16
CA GLU A 271 29.85 25.89 19.27
C GLU A 271 28.99 24.71 18.79
N ALA A 272 28.03 24.97 17.90
CA ALA A 272 27.17 23.93 17.36
C ALA A 272 27.94 22.91 16.52
N LYS A 273 28.94 23.35 15.75
CA LYS A 273 29.79 22.48 14.93
C LYS A 273 30.73 21.63 15.78
N GLU A 274 31.20 22.17 16.90
CA GLU A 274 32.02 21.43 17.87
C GLU A 274 31.19 20.32 18.54
N LYS A 275 29.93 20.60 18.87
CA LYS A 275 29.04 19.66 19.56
C LYS A 275 28.34 18.65 18.63
N TYR A 276 27.95 19.03 17.41
CA TYR A 276 27.10 18.23 16.51
C TYR A 276 27.67 18.06 15.09
N GLY A 277 28.94 18.41 14.90
CA GLY A 277 29.66 18.15 13.65
C GLY A 277 29.17 18.97 12.44
N LYS A 278 29.41 18.44 11.23
CA LYS A 278 29.17 19.16 9.97
C LYS A 278 27.70 19.51 9.72
N LEU A 279 26.76 18.80 10.35
CA LEU A 279 25.32 19.01 10.21
C LEU A 279 24.89 20.37 10.78
N ALA A 280 25.56 20.85 11.83
CA ALA A 280 25.26 22.12 12.50
C ALA A 280 26.14 23.30 12.02
N LYS A 281 26.71 23.22 10.80
CA LYS A 281 27.59 24.25 10.22
C LYS A 281 26.98 25.66 10.12
N HIS A 282 25.66 25.79 10.28
CA HIS A 282 24.92 27.05 10.21
C HIS A 282 24.27 27.42 11.56
N GLY A 283 24.77 26.84 12.66
CA GLY A 283 24.21 26.99 14.00
C GLY A 283 23.23 25.86 14.35
N CYS A 284 22.83 25.81 15.61
CA CYS A 284 21.87 24.84 16.11
C CYS A 284 20.83 25.54 17.00
N ILE A 285 19.57 25.13 16.89
CA ILE A 285 18.52 25.48 17.83
C ILE A 285 18.20 24.21 18.61
N ILE A 286 18.39 24.26 19.92
CA ILE A 286 18.09 23.17 20.84
C ILE A 286 16.78 23.50 21.53
N ILE A 287 15.82 22.59 21.50
CA ILE A 287 14.53 22.71 22.15
C ILE A 287 14.39 21.52 23.09
N ASP A 288 14.14 21.79 24.36
CA ASP A 288 13.70 20.76 25.30
C ASP A 288 12.18 20.95 25.48
N THR A 289 11.41 19.88 25.30
CA THR A 289 9.96 19.91 25.54
C THR A 289 9.64 19.63 27.00
N GLN A 290 8.42 19.95 27.43
CA GLN A 290 7.97 19.69 28.81
C GLN A 290 8.00 18.19 29.15
N LEU A 291 7.74 17.33 28.17
CA LEU A 291 7.69 15.88 28.35
C LEU A 291 9.04 15.20 28.09
N GLY A 292 9.99 15.85 27.41
CA GLY A 292 11.35 15.35 27.20
C GLY A 292 11.44 14.14 26.27
N ASN A 293 10.37 13.85 25.52
CA ASN A 293 10.24 12.68 24.65
C ASN A 293 9.64 13.04 23.28
N PHE A 294 9.90 14.25 22.78
CA PHE A 294 9.35 14.74 21.53
C PHE A 294 9.56 13.73 20.40
N GLN A 295 8.44 13.23 19.91
CA GLN A 295 8.36 12.50 18.67
C GLN A 295 7.81 13.46 17.63
N ILE A 296 8.34 13.37 16.41
CA ILE A 296 7.64 13.95 15.27
C ILE A 296 6.37 13.13 15.18
N LEU A 297 5.25 13.70 15.63
CA LEU A 297 3.94 13.08 15.47
C LEU A 297 3.76 12.81 13.99
N GLU A 298 3.74 11.53 13.62
CA GLU A 298 3.39 11.10 12.29
C GLU A 298 2.02 11.66 11.98
N ASN A 299 1.88 12.23 10.78
CA ASN A 299 0.66 12.92 10.38
C ASN A 299 -0.41 11.92 9.90
N GLU A 300 -0.28 10.65 10.33
CA GLU A 300 -1.23 9.59 10.07
C GLU A 300 -2.52 9.86 10.85
N SER A 301 -3.65 9.68 10.19
CA SER A 301 -4.96 9.99 10.75
C SER A 301 -5.91 8.83 10.57
N TYR A 302 -6.53 8.43 11.68
CA TYR A 302 -7.52 7.36 11.76
C TYR A 302 -8.86 7.96 12.20
N ALA A 303 -9.96 7.43 11.67
CA ALA A 303 -11.29 7.82 12.13
C ALA A 303 -11.55 7.18 13.50
N VAL A 304 -12.22 7.88 14.41
CA VAL A 304 -12.57 7.30 15.72
C VAL A 304 -13.56 6.15 15.55
N ILE A 305 -13.27 5.00 16.15
CA ILE A 305 -14.13 3.80 16.02
C ILE A 305 -14.67 3.39 17.39
N HIS A 306 -15.98 3.56 17.58
CA HIS A 306 -16.69 3.08 18.76
C HIS A 306 -17.18 1.65 18.55
N GLU A 307 -16.64 0.69 19.31
CA GLU A 307 -17.05 -0.72 19.23
C GLU A 307 -18.57 -0.90 19.39
N ASN A 308 -19.12 -1.82 18.59
CA ASN A 308 -20.52 -2.21 18.71
C ASN A 308 -20.80 -2.78 20.10
N PRO A 309 -21.86 -2.32 20.81
CA PRO A 309 -22.26 -2.88 22.10
C PRO A 309 -23.11 -4.14 21.93
N PHE A 310 -23.38 -4.85 23.02
CA PHE A 310 -24.44 -5.85 23.04
C PHE A 310 -25.82 -5.19 22.90
N GLU A 311 -26.57 -5.64 21.90
CA GLU A 311 -27.91 -5.19 21.59
C GLU A 311 -28.93 -6.21 22.09
N ASN A 312 -29.94 -5.75 22.83
CA ASN A 312 -30.99 -6.62 23.35
C ASN A 312 -31.96 -7.00 22.23
N VAL A 313 -32.13 -8.31 21.98
CA VAL A 313 -32.96 -8.83 20.87
C VAL A 313 -34.43 -8.47 21.04
N ARG A 314 -34.93 -8.37 22.27
CA ARG A 314 -36.32 -7.97 22.50
C ARG A 314 -36.56 -6.57 21.99
N SER A 315 -35.61 -5.64 22.13
CA SER A 315 -35.75 -4.26 21.62
C SER A 315 -35.34 -4.10 20.17
N LYS A 316 -34.21 -4.71 19.76
CA LYS A 316 -33.58 -4.56 18.46
C LYS A 316 -33.15 -5.94 17.94
N PRO A 317 -34.04 -6.70 17.31
CA PRO A 317 -33.74 -8.06 16.85
C PRO A 317 -32.93 -8.13 15.55
N LEU A 318 -32.79 -7.00 14.84
CA LEU A 318 -32.16 -6.91 13.52
C LEU A 318 -30.80 -6.23 13.59
N SER A 319 -29.79 -6.88 13.00
CA SER A 319 -28.47 -6.30 12.71
C SER A 319 -28.31 -6.18 11.20
N THR A 320 -28.12 -4.97 10.68
CA THR A 320 -27.97 -4.72 9.24
C THR A 320 -26.65 -4.02 8.97
N PHE A 321 -25.88 -4.49 8.00
CA PHE A 321 -24.59 -3.91 7.64
C PHE A 321 -24.26 -4.13 6.16
N SER A 322 -23.38 -3.27 5.63
CA SER A 322 -22.76 -3.40 4.31
C SER A 322 -21.58 -4.38 4.39
N ILE A 323 -21.37 -5.15 3.33
CA ILE A 323 -20.24 -6.09 3.23
C ILE A 323 -18.97 -5.47 2.62
N ASP A 324 -18.94 -4.15 2.50
CA ASP A 324 -17.78 -3.41 1.98
C ASP A 324 -16.63 -3.50 2.98
N VAL A 325 -15.72 -4.47 2.79
CA VAL A 325 -14.62 -4.70 3.72
C VAL A 325 -13.29 -4.58 2.97
N ASP A 326 -12.50 -3.60 3.39
CA ASP A 326 -11.13 -3.42 2.96
C ASP A 326 -10.17 -4.33 3.74
N LYS A 327 -8.90 -4.36 3.31
CA LYS A 327 -7.86 -5.18 3.94
C LYS A 327 -6.67 -4.37 4.43
N ALA A 328 -6.71 -3.05 4.22
CA ALA A 328 -5.58 -2.15 4.46
C ALA A 328 -5.18 -2.09 5.95
N GLY A 329 -6.14 -2.17 6.86
CA GLY A 329 -5.95 -2.07 8.30
C GLY A 329 -5.01 -3.14 8.86
N TYR A 330 -5.13 -4.39 8.41
CA TYR A 330 -4.21 -5.45 8.85
C TYR A 330 -2.77 -5.19 8.41
N SER A 331 -2.57 -4.84 7.14
CA SER A 331 -1.23 -4.53 6.59
C SER A 331 -0.59 -3.34 7.32
N ASN A 332 -1.41 -2.34 7.68
CA ASN A 332 -0.97 -1.20 8.46
C ASN A 332 -0.57 -1.58 9.91
N ILE A 333 -1.36 -2.42 10.59
CA ILE A 333 -1.04 -2.96 11.92
C ILE A 333 0.23 -3.81 11.87
N ARG A 334 0.34 -4.73 10.90
CA ARG A 334 1.54 -5.55 10.67
C ARG A 334 2.77 -4.67 10.56
N ARG A 335 2.70 -3.62 9.75
CA ARG A 335 3.78 -2.65 9.59
C ARG A 335 4.13 -2.00 10.93
N MET A 336 3.16 -1.54 11.72
CA MET A 336 3.42 -0.93 13.02
C MET A 336 4.15 -1.90 13.96
N ILE A 337 3.67 -3.13 14.08
CA ILE A 337 4.30 -4.18 14.89
C ILE A 337 5.73 -4.43 14.44
N ASN A 338 5.95 -4.63 13.13
CA ASN A 338 7.27 -4.93 12.57
C ASN A 338 8.29 -3.79 12.76
N ASN A 339 7.82 -2.55 12.91
CA ASN A 339 8.66 -1.38 13.17
C ASN A 339 8.74 -1.00 14.66
N GLY A 340 8.15 -1.80 15.56
CA GLY A 340 8.11 -1.50 16.99
C GLY A 340 7.34 -0.23 17.33
N MET A 341 6.34 0.13 16.52
CA MET A 341 5.49 1.29 16.72
C MET A 341 4.29 0.95 17.61
N SER A 342 3.83 1.93 18.40
CA SER A 342 2.55 1.82 19.10
C SER A 342 1.40 1.78 18.10
N ILE A 343 0.39 0.98 18.37
CA ILE A 343 -0.80 0.82 17.51
C ILE A 343 -1.90 1.71 18.09
N PRO A 344 -2.35 2.74 17.36
CA PRO A 344 -3.53 3.51 17.77
C PRO A 344 -4.77 2.60 17.76
N ALA A 345 -5.60 2.67 18.80
CA ALA A 345 -6.83 1.89 18.89
C ALA A 345 -7.77 2.11 17.67
N ASP A 346 -7.79 3.33 17.15
CA ASP A 346 -8.58 3.72 15.97
C ASP A 346 -8.01 3.21 14.64
N ALA A 347 -6.76 2.73 14.62
CA ALA A 347 -6.19 2.01 13.47
C ALA A 347 -6.65 0.54 13.42
N VAL A 348 -7.23 0.03 14.51
CA VAL A 348 -7.65 -1.37 14.65
C VAL A 348 -9.10 -1.55 14.18
N LYS A 349 -9.23 -2.03 12.95
CA LYS A 349 -10.50 -2.42 12.31
C LYS A 349 -10.61 -3.93 12.28
N ILE A 350 -11.37 -4.49 13.21
CA ILE A 350 -11.39 -5.95 13.45
C ILE A 350 -11.93 -6.69 12.22
N GLU A 351 -12.92 -6.12 11.53
CA GLU A 351 -13.46 -6.65 10.28
C GLU A 351 -12.41 -6.73 9.17
N GLU A 352 -11.58 -5.70 8.99
CA GLU A 352 -10.51 -5.71 7.98
C GLU A 352 -9.43 -6.72 8.35
N MET A 353 -9.11 -6.87 9.64
CA MET A 353 -8.19 -7.90 10.12
C MET A 353 -8.69 -9.31 9.84
N ILE A 354 -9.96 -9.61 10.17
CA ILE A 354 -10.57 -10.92 9.91
C ILE A 354 -10.55 -11.20 8.41
N ASN A 355 -10.97 -10.23 7.59
CA ASN A 355 -11.14 -10.39 6.13
C ASN A 355 -9.85 -10.28 5.33
N TYR A 356 -8.72 -9.92 5.96
CA TYR A 356 -7.40 -10.03 5.35
C TYR A 356 -7.07 -11.48 4.97
N PHE A 357 -7.53 -12.46 5.75
CA PHE A 357 -7.20 -13.88 5.55
C PHE A 357 -8.21 -14.62 4.67
N ASP A 358 -7.71 -15.61 3.95
CA ASP A 358 -8.55 -16.50 3.15
C ASP A 358 -9.21 -17.57 4.04
N TYR A 359 -10.50 -17.82 3.83
CA TYR A 359 -11.27 -18.89 4.47
C TYR A 359 -11.82 -19.85 3.42
N ASP A 360 -11.98 -21.13 3.80
CA ASP A 360 -12.34 -22.21 2.87
C ASP A 360 -13.85 -22.34 2.76
N TYR A 361 -14.48 -21.32 2.19
CA TYR A 361 -15.91 -21.31 1.91
C TYR A 361 -16.22 -22.00 0.57
N PRO A 362 -17.32 -22.78 0.50
CA PRO A 362 -17.71 -23.48 -0.73
C PRO A 362 -18.09 -22.49 -1.84
N GLN A 363 -17.83 -22.84 -3.10
CA GLN A 363 -18.33 -22.07 -4.24
C GLN A 363 -19.86 -22.12 -4.33
N PRO A 364 -20.53 -21.06 -4.83
CA PRO A 364 -21.95 -21.10 -5.13
C PRO A 364 -22.29 -22.21 -6.14
N THR A 365 -23.38 -22.92 -5.90
CA THR A 365 -23.83 -24.05 -6.73
C THR A 365 -25.17 -23.82 -7.42
N ASP A 366 -25.91 -22.78 -7.01
CA ASP A 366 -27.22 -22.42 -7.51
C ASP A 366 -27.14 -21.26 -8.53
N GLU A 367 -28.28 -20.64 -8.81
CA GLU A 367 -28.37 -19.50 -9.73
C GLU A 367 -27.78 -18.20 -9.16
N HIS A 368 -27.54 -18.15 -7.84
CA HIS A 368 -26.97 -16.99 -7.18
C HIS A 368 -25.44 -17.03 -7.31
N PRO A 369 -24.78 -15.89 -7.53
CA PRO A 369 -23.32 -15.84 -7.62
C PRO A 369 -22.64 -15.84 -6.24
N PHE A 370 -23.35 -16.26 -5.17
CA PHE A 370 -22.89 -16.23 -3.79
C PHE A 370 -23.27 -17.50 -3.03
N SER A 371 -22.37 -17.99 -2.19
CA SER A 371 -22.70 -18.98 -1.16
C SER A 371 -22.60 -18.34 0.22
N ILE A 372 -23.46 -18.77 1.15
CA ILE A 372 -23.43 -18.35 2.55
C ILE A 372 -23.14 -19.58 3.41
N THR A 373 -22.16 -19.46 4.29
CA THR A 373 -21.74 -20.47 5.24
C THR A 373 -21.89 -19.93 6.65
N THR A 374 -22.58 -20.65 7.52
CA THR A 374 -22.77 -20.24 8.91
C THR A 374 -22.30 -21.29 9.88
N ASN A 375 -21.68 -20.86 10.98
CA ASN A 375 -21.27 -21.75 12.06
C ASN A 375 -21.66 -21.15 13.41
N VAL A 376 -21.98 -22.01 14.38
CA VAL A 376 -22.23 -21.64 15.77
C VAL A 376 -21.34 -22.52 16.65
N ALA A 377 -20.53 -21.89 17.49
CA ALA A 377 -19.64 -22.56 18.43
C ALA A 377 -19.67 -21.84 19.80
N LYS A 378 -19.07 -22.46 20.82
CA LYS A 378 -18.84 -21.77 22.10
C LYS A 378 -17.83 -20.64 21.89
N THR A 379 -18.07 -19.46 22.48
CA THR A 379 -17.11 -18.35 22.38
C THR A 379 -15.84 -18.69 23.17
N PRO A 380 -14.64 -18.53 22.58
CA PRO A 380 -13.40 -18.89 23.28
C PRO A 380 -13.11 -18.04 24.51
N TRP A 381 -13.28 -16.72 24.41
CA TRP A 381 -12.99 -15.77 25.49
C TRP A 381 -14.13 -15.61 26.50
N ASN A 382 -15.32 -16.16 26.22
CA ASN A 382 -16.49 -16.02 27.09
C ASN A 382 -17.32 -17.30 27.10
N GLU A 383 -17.20 -18.10 28.15
CA GLU A 383 -17.84 -19.42 28.20
C GLU A 383 -19.38 -19.38 28.22
N ALA A 384 -19.95 -18.24 28.62
CA ALA A 384 -21.39 -18.05 28.73
C ALA A 384 -22.05 -17.65 27.40
N THR A 385 -21.26 -17.35 26.37
CA THR A 385 -21.76 -16.90 25.06
C THR A 385 -21.46 -17.89 23.94
N LYS A 386 -22.15 -17.69 22.82
CA LYS A 386 -21.94 -18.42 21.57
C LYS A 386 -21.32 -17.47 20.55
N LEU A 387 -20.34 -17.96 19.80
CA LEU A 387 -19.78 -17.26 18.66
C LEU A 387 -20.44 -17.77 17.39
N VAL A 388 -20.97 -16.85 16.60
CA VAL A 388 -21.60 -17.12 15.32
C VAL A 388 -20.74 -16.55 14.20
N ARG A 389 -20.46 -17.35 13.18
CA ARG A 389 -19.81 -16.89 11.94
C ARG A 389 -20.83 -16.85 10.82
N VAL A 390 -20.84 -15.76 10.06
CA VAL A 390 -21.50 -15.64 8.75
C VAL A 390 -20.43 -15.38 7.72
N GLY A 391 -20.13 -16.38 6.90
CA GLY A 391 -19.18 -16.35 5.80
C GLY A 391 -19.88 -16.29 4.45
N LEU A 392 -19.37 -15.47 3.54
CA LEU A 392 -19.86 -15.30 2.17
C LEU A 392 -18.75 -15.64 1.19
N LYS A 393 -19.05 -16.36 0.12
CA LYS A 393 -18.14 -16.58 -1.02
C LYS A 393 -18.78 -16.13 -2.32
N GLY A 394 -18.16 -15.15 -2.96
CA GLY A 394 -18.46 -14.78 -4.34
C GLY A 394 -17.95 -15.82 -5.33
N LYS A 395 -18.71 -16.05 -6.40
CA LYS A 395 -18.35 -16.96 -7.49
C LYS A 395 -16.97 -16.61 -8.05
N GLU A 396 -16.09 -17.60 -8.12
CA GLU A 396 -14.82 -17.49 -8.82
C GLU A 396 -15.00 -17.71 -10.32
N PHE A 397 -14.23 -16.96 -11.11
CA PHE A 397 -14.15 -17.09 -12.56
C PHE A 397 -12.72 -17.43 -12.94
N GLN A 398 -12.55 -18.24 -13.99
CA GLN A 398 -11.23 -18.43 -14.59
C GLN A 398 -10.80 -17.12 -15.25
N ASN A 399 -9.50 -16.84 -15.25
CA ASN A 399 -8.98 -15.56 -15.76
C ASN A 399 -9.41 -15.30 -17.22
N ASP A 400 -9.54 -16.34 -18.04
CA ASP A 400 -9.96 -16.18 -19.45
C ASP A 400 -11.43 -15.77 -19.59
N ASP A 401 -12.29 -16.16 -18.64
CA ASP A 401 -13.72 -15.85 -18.62
C ASP A 401 -14.00 -14.40 -18.19
N LEU A 402 -13.03 -13.75 -17.55
CA LEU A 402 -13.20 -12.36 -17.11
C LEU A 402 -13.32 -11.40 -18.29
N PRO A 403 -14.18 -10.38 -18.20
CA PRO A 403 -14.27 -9.35 -19.22
C PRO A 403 -12.94 -8.62 -19.45
N ALA A 404 -12.81 -7.99 -20.62
CA ALA A 404 -11.63 -7.18 -20.92
C ALA A 404 -11.54 -5.95 -20.00
N SER A 405 -10.35 -5.67 -19.47
CA SER A 405 -10.08 -4.56 -18.56
C SER A 405 -9.52 -3.34 -19.30
N ASN A 406 -9.93 -2.16 -18.88
CA ASN A 406 -9.40 -0.85 -19.26
C ASN A 406 -8.94 -0.17 -17.98
N LEU A 407 -7.65 -0.27 -17.69
CA LEU A 407 -7.05 0.19 -16.44
C LEU A 407 -6.27 1.48 -16.68
N THR A 408 -6.57 2.53 -15.91
CA THR A 408 -5.77 3.76 -15.91
C THR A 408 -5.04 3.87 -14.59
N PHE A 409 -3.72 3.72 -14.62
CA PHE A 409 -2.88 3.89 -13.44
C PHE A 409 -2.67 5.38 -13.19
N LEU A 410 -3.15 5.89 -12.07
CA LEU A 410 -2.92 7.23 -11.59
C LEU A 410 -1.86 7.19 -10.49
N ILE A 411 -0.63 7.54 -10.81
CA ILE A 411 0.52 7.32 -9.94
C ILE A 411 1.04 8.66 -9.38
N ASP A 412 1.15 8.72 -8.07
CA ASP A 412 1.87 9.79 -7.37
C ASP A 412 3.37 9.67 -7.63
N VAL A 413 3.96 10.72 -8.18
CA VAL A 413 5.41 10.82 -8.38
C VAL A 413 5.97 12.06 -7.68
N SER A 414 5.30 12.56 -6.64
CA SER A 414 5.79 13.67 -5.83
C SER A 414 7.11 13.35 -5.12
N GLY A 415 7.80 14.39 -4.63
CA GLY A 415 9.09 14.21 -3.97
C GLY A 415 9.05 13.30 -2.72
N SER A 416 7.91 13.21 -2.04
CA SER A 416 7.75 12.33 -0.87
C SER A 416 7.75 10.84 -1.23
N MET A 417 7.51 10.50 -2.50
CA MET A 417 7.47 9.14 -3.02
C MET A 417 8.87 8.52 -3.27
N ASN A 418 9.96 9.24 -3.00
CA ASN A 418 11.32 8.81 -3.35
C ASN A 418 11.88 7.65 -2.48
N SER A 419 11.29 7.37 -1.33
CA SER A 419 11.75 6.31 -0.41
C SER A 419 11.50 4.90 -0.98
N GLN A 420 12.33 3.91 -0.61
CA GLN A 420 12.24 2.53 -1.14
C GLN A 420 10.87 1.88 -0.97
N ASN A 421 10.20 2.11 0.15
CA ASN A 421 8.86 1.61 0.44
C ASN A 421 7.72 2.41 -0.23
N LYS A 422 8.02 3.31 -1.17
CA LYS A 422 7.04 4.12 -1.92
C LYS A 422 7.11 3.88 -3.43
N LEU A 423 7.56 4.84 -4.25
CA LEU A 423 7.58 4.68 -5.71
C LEU A 423 8.39 3.45 -6.19
N PRO A 424 9.57 3.12 -5.61
CA PRO A 424 10.28 1.89 -5.96
C PRO A 424 9.45 0.63 -5.68
N LEU A 425 8.84 0.49 -4.50
CA LEU A 425 7.93 -0.62 -4.18
C LEU A 425 6.70 -0.64 -5.10
N LEU A 426 6.09 0.52 -5.35
CA LEU A 426 4.96 0.69 -6.26
C LEU A 426 5.28 0.16 -7.66
N LYS A 427 6.44 0.54 -8.22
CA LYS A 427 6.90 0.02 -9.51
C LYS A 427 6.95 -1.51 -9.49
N GLN A 428 7.58 -2.11 -8.48
CA GLN A 428 7.67 -3.58 -8.39
C GLN A 428 6.29 -4.24 -8.25
N ALA A 429 5.40 -3.66 -7.46
CA ALA A 429 4.05 -4.13 -7.27
C ALA A 429 3.24 -4.08 -8.58
N PHE A 430 3.32 -2.97 -9.33
CA PHE A 430 2.64 -2.82 -10.62
C PHE A 430 3.21 -3.74 -11.70
N LYS A 431 4.50 -4.14 -11.63
CA LYS A 431 5.05 -5.16 -12.54
C LYS A 431 4.32 -6.50 -12.39
N LEU A 432 3.93 -6.89 -11.17
CA LEU A 432 3.13 -8.11 -10.96
C LEU A 432 1.80 -8.03 -11.73
N LEU A 433 1.13 -6.88 -11.62
CA LEU A 433 -0.12 -6.64 -12.34
C LEU A 433 0.08 -6.69 -13.87
N VAL A 434 1.09 -6.00 -14.38
CA VAL A 434 1.37 -5.97 -15.84
C VAL A 434 1.62 -7.37 -16.39
N ASN A 435 2.26 -8.23 -15.61
CA ASN A 435 2.52 -9.62 -16.01
C ASN A 435 1.25 -10.47 -16.17
N GLN A 436 0.15 -10.11 -15.52
CA GLN A 436 -1.14 -10.80 -15.63
C GLN A 436 -2.06 -10.27 -16.73
N LEU A 437 -1.72 -9.13 -17.34
CA LEU A 437 -2.53 -8.55 -18.40
C LEU A 437 -2.61 -9.48 -19.61
N ARG A 438 -3.81 -9.51 -20.20
CA ARG A 438 -4.13 -10.26 -21.42
C ARG A 438 -4.12 -9.30 -22.62
N GLU A 439 -4.04 -9.85 -23.82
CA GLU A 439 -4.09 -9.08 -25.08
C GLU A 439 -5.35 -8.19 -25.17
N LYS A 440 -6.48 -8.68 -24.66
CA LYS A 440 -7.76 -7.96 -24.65
C LYS A 440 -7.80 -6.79 -23.64
N ASP A 441 -6.86 -6.73 -22.70
CA ASP A 441 -6.78 -5.69 -21.68
C ASP A 441 -6.03 -4.45 -22.20
N LYS A 442 -6.29 -3.28 -21.60
CA LYS A 442 -5.59 -2.03 -21.90
C LYS A 442 -5.11 -1.36 -20.62
N VAL A 443 -3.94 -0.73 -20.71
CA VAL A 443 -3.35 0.10 -19.64
C VAL A 443 -2.97 1.47 -20.18
N ALA A 444 -3.30 2.50 -19.41
CA ALA A 444 -2.73 3.85 -19.53
C ALA A 444 -2.05 4.24 -18.22
N ILE A 445 -1.02 5.08 -18.28
CA ILE A 445 -0.32 5.60 -17.09
C ILE A 445 -0.40 7.12 -17.10
N VAL A 446 -1.05 7.65 -16.08
CA VAL A 446 -1.13 9.06 -15.74
C VAL A 446 -0.38 9.27 -14.43
N VAL A 447 0.43 10.32 -14.37
CA VAL A 447 1.14 10.71 -13.15
C VAL A 447 0.70 12.07 -12.68
N TYR A 448 0.84 12.32 -11.40
CA TYR A 448 0.74 13.65 -10.84
C TYR A 448 1.90 13.93 -9.89
N ALA A 449 2.43 15.14 -10.05
CA ALA A 449 3.29 15.82 -9.10
C ALA A 449 3.00 17.31 -9.30
N GLY A 450 3.98 18.18 -9.62
CA GLY A 450 3.70 19.63 -9.79
C GLY A 450 2.68 19.95 -10.90
N ALA A 451 2.43 18.99 -11.80
CA ALA A 451 1.35 18.98 -12.77
C ALA A 451 0.92 17.53 -13.05
N ALA A 452 -0.28 17.33 -13.60
CA ALA A 452 -0.71 16.05 -14.16
C ALA A 452 -0.11 15.83 -15.56
N GLY A 453 0.23 14.58 -15.88
CA GLY A 453 0.78 14.22 -17.19
C GLY A 453 0.54 12.77 -17.56
N MET A 454 0.33 12.50 -18.84
CA MET A 454 0.24 11.14 -19.38
C MET A 454 1.64 10.63 -19.72
N VAL A 455 2.05 9.52 -19.09
CA VAL A 455 3.33 8.85 -19.33
C VAL A 455 3.20 7.75 -20.36
N LEU A 456 2.08 7.02 -20.32
CA LEU A 456 1.79 5.94 -21.26
C LEU A 456 0.37 6.13 -21.80
N PRO A 457 0.19 6.35 -23.12
CA PRO A 457 -1.13 6.33 -23.73
C PRO A 457 -1.71 4.91 -23.69
N PRO A 458 -3.04 4.75 -23.83
CA PRO A 458 -3.73 3.46 -23.83
C PRO A 458 -3.00 2.42 -24.70
N THR A 459 -2.49 1.38 -24.05
CA THR A 459 -1.61 0.37 -24.61
C THR A 459 -2.17 -1.01 -24.28
N ASN A 460 -2.18 -1.93 -25.25
CA ASN A 460 -2.71 -3.29 -25.04
C ASN A 460 -1.84 -4.08 -24.05
N GLY A 461 -2.46 -5.00 -23.31
CA GLY A 461 -1.81 -5.76 -22.24
C GLY A 461 -0.75 -6.76 -22.70
N ASP A 462 -0.73 -7.11 -23.98
CA ASP A 462 0.32 -7.93 -24.61
C ASP A 462 1.62 -7.13 -24.84
N GLN A 463 1.57 -5.81 -24.92
CA GLN A 463 2.74 -4.92 -25.04
C GLN A 463 3.46 -4.72 -23.70
N LYS A 464 3.70 -5.82 -22.97
CA LYS A 464 4.24 -5.81 -21.60
C LYS A 464 5.53 -5.02 -21.48
N GLU A 465 6.49 -5.23 -22.38
CA GLU A 465 7.78 -4.53 -22.36
C GLU A 465 7.62 -3.01 -22.40
N LYS A 466 6.71 -2.50 -23.23
CA LYS A 466 6.44 -1.06 -23.35
C LYS A 466 5.81 -0.50 -22.06
N ILE A 467 4.90 -1.25 -21.44
CA ILE A 467 4.27 -0.86 -20.18
C ILE A 467 5.30 -0.86 -19.04
N LEU A 468 6.13 -1.92 -18.96
CA LEU A 468 7.18 -2.06 -17.95
C LEU A 468 8.23 -0.95 -18.07
N GLN A 469 8.68 -0.62 -19.29
CA GLN A 469 9.59 0.51 -19.53
C GLN A 469 9.00 1.85 -19.08
N ALA A 470 7.70 2.07 -19.30
CA ALA A 470 7.05 3.29 -18.83
C ALA A 470 7.03 3.39 -17.30
N LEU A 471 6.81 2.27 -16.59
CA LEU A 471 6.91 2.20 -15.13
C LEU A 471 8.34 2.44 -14.64
N ASP A 472 9.33 1.82 -15.27
CA ASP A 472 10.74 1.94 -14.87
C ASP A 472 11.24 3.38 -14.98
N ASN A 473 10.76 4.12 -15.99
CA ASN A 473 11.13 5.51 -16.24
C ASN A 473 10.48 6.54 -15.29
N LEU A 474 9.54 6.13 -14.41
CA LEU A 474 8.95 7.06 -13.43
C LEU A 474 10.01 7.56 -12.44
N GLN A 475 9.96 8.83 -12.06
CA GLN A 475 10.88 9.41 -11.09
C GLN A 475 10.14 10.31 -10.13
N ALA A 476 10.48 10.24 -8.84
CA ALA A 476 9.90 11.09 -7.82
C ALA A 476 10.46 12.52 -7.93
N GLY A 477 9.59 13.53 -7.90
CA GLY A 477 9.98 14.93 -7.90
C GLY A 477 8.81 15.91 -8.03
N GLY A 478 8.95 17.10 -7.42
CA GLY A 478 7.94 18.17 -7.45
C GLY A 478 6.92 18.10 -6.30
N SER A 479 6.04 19.10 -6.23
CA SER A 479 4.88 19.19 -5.31
C SER A 479 3.70 18.33 -5.79
N THR A 480 2.53 18.32 -5.15
CA THR A 480 1.48 17.29 -5.40
C THR A 480 0.13 17.80 -5.95
N ALA A 481 0.00 18.00 -7.26
CA ALA A 481 -1.19 18.50 -7.95
C ALA A 481 -2.29 17.42 -8.17
N GLY A 482 -2.85 16.86 -7.10
CA GLY A 482 -3.72 15.67 -7.14
C GLY A 482 -4.98 15.80 -8.01
N GLY A 483 -5.73 16.90 -7.89
CA GLY A 483 -7.05 17.03 -8.55
C GLY A 483 -7.01 16.97 -10.09
N ALA A 484 -6.02 17.62 -10.71
CA ALA A 484 -5.84 17.55 -12.16
C ALA A 484 -5.44 16.14 -12.65
N GLY A 485 -4.79 15.36 -11.78
CA GLY A 485 -4.43 13.96 -12.06
C GLY A 485 -5.67 13.07 -12.17
N ILE A 486 -6.61 13.22 -11.23
CA ILE A 486 -7.87 12.47 -11.22
C ILE A 486 -8.71 12.78 -12.46
N GLU A 487 -8.88 14.06 -12.82
CA GLU A 487 -9.63 14.41 -14.03
C GLU A 487 -9.02 13.81 -15.29
N LEU A 488 -7.70 13.92 -15.45
CA LEU A 488 -6.99 13.36 -16.59
C LEU A 488 -7.11 11.82 -16.65
N ALA A 489 -7.01 11.15 -15.50
CA ALA A 489 -7.16 9.70 -15.43
C ALA A 489 -8.57 9.25 -15.82
N TYR A 490 -9.60 9.90 -15.30
CA TYR A 490 -10.98 9.58 -15.67
C TYR A 490 -11.27 9.87 -17.14
N ASN A 491 -10.80 11.00 -17.68
CA ASN A 491 -10.96 11.31 -19.11
C ASN A 491 -10.28 10.24 -19.98
N THR A 492 -9.07 9.82 -19.62
CA THR A 492 -8.33 8.76 -20.32
C THR A 492 -9.08 7.43 -20.29
N ALA A 493 -9.64 7.08 -19.13
CA ALA A 493 -10.43 5.87 -18.95
C ALA A 493 -11.72 5.91 -19.79
N MET A 494 -12.44 7.03 -19.79
CA MET A 494 -13.67 7.21 -20.57
C MET A 494 -13.44 7.21 -22.08
N GLU A 495 -12.34 7.80 -22.57
CA GLU A 495 -11.98 7.76 -23.99
C GLU A 495 -11.74 6.33 -24.52
N ASN A 496 -11.37 5.41 -23.63
CA ASN A 496 -11.05 4.02 -23.96
C ASN A 496 -12.05 3.03 -23.35
N PHE A 497 -13.24 3.52 -23.02
CA PHE A 497 -14.25 2.78 -22.29
C PHE A 497 -14.66 1.47 -22.98
N LYS A 498 -14.69 0.39 -22.21
CA LYS A 498 -15.15 -0.93 -22.64
C LYS A 498 -16.57 -1.16 -22.12
N LYS A 499 -17.57 -1.08 -23.01
CA LYS A 499 -19.01 -1.19 -22.66
C LYS A 499 -19.43 -2.44 -21.88
N LYS A 500 -18.76 -3.57 -22.10
CA LYS A 500 -18.98 -4.83 -21.37
C LYS A 500 -17.71 -5.29 -20.64
N GLY A 501 -16.81 -4.35 -20.38
CA GLY A 501 -15.51 -4.60 -19.74
C GLY A 501 -15.43 -3.98 -18.36
N ASN A 502 -14.32 -4.25 -17.69
CA ASN A 502 -13.96 -3.60 -16.44
C ASN A 502 -13.28 -2.26 -16.78
N ASN A 503 -13.79 -1.13 -16.29
CA ASN A 503 -13.18 0.18 -16.50
C ASN A 503 -12.81 0.78 -15.15
N ARG A 504 -11.53 1.01 -14.91
CA ARG A 504 -11.06 1.37 -13.57
C ARG A 504 -9.86 2.31 -13.60
N VAL A 505 -9.92 3.33 -12.74
CA VAL A 505 -8.76 4.13 -12.34
C VAL A 505 -8.17 3.49 -11.08
N ILE A 506 -6.85 3.32 -11.04
CA ILE A 506 -6.12 2.83 -9.87
C ILE A 506 -5.21 3.95 -9.40
N LEU A 507 -5.59 4.63 -8.33
CA LEU A 507 -4.78 5.65 -7.67
C LEU A 507 -3.73 4.98 -6.79
N ALA A 508 -2.47 5.38 -6.90
CA ALA A 508 -1.38 4.88 -6.06
C ALA A 508 -0.57 6.05 -5.47
N THR A 509 -0.56 6.21 -4.14
CA THR A 509 -0.07 7.40 -3.43
C THR A 509 0.42 7.09 -2.01
N ASP A 510 1.17 8.02 -1.40
CA ASP A 510 1.53 7.99 0.02
C ASP A 510 0.58 8.79 0.94
N GLY A 511 -0.54 9.29 0.40
CA GLY A 511 -1.60 9.95 1.15
C GLY A 511 -1.60 11.48 1.06
N ASP A 512 -0.58 12.11 0.44
CA ASP A 512 -0.51 13.57 0.33
C ASP A 512 -1.29 14.12 -0.88
N PHE A 513 -2.62 14.09 -0.80
CA PHE A 513 -3.48 14.59 -1.87
C PHE A 513 -3.89 16.08 -1.67
N ASN A 514 -2.92 16.97 -1.39
CA ASN A 514 -3.21 18.31 -0.83
C ASN A 514 -2.85 19.52 -1.70
N VAL A 515 -2.35 19.38 -2.92
CA VAL A 515 -2.09 20.56 -3.80
C VAL A 515 -3.11 20.59 -4.93
N GLY A 516 -3.99 21.59 -4.90
CA GLY A 516 -5.09 21.77 -5.84
C GLY A 516 -6.12 22.75 -5.29
N ALA A 517 -6.98 23.31 -6.13
CA ALA A 517 -8.01 24.27 -5.72
C ALA A 517 -9.23 23.63 -5.01
N SER A 518 -9.18 22.33 -4.70
CA SER A 518 -10.34 21.52 -4.32
C SER A 518 -10.20 21.01 -2.89
N SER A 519 -11.24 21.18 -2.08
CA SER A 519 -11.37 20.56 -0.76
C SER A 519 -11.57 19.04 -0.85
N ASP A 520 -11.38 18.31 0.26
CA ASP A 520 -11.67 16.86 0.32
C ASP A 520 -13.08 16.54 -0.17
N LYS A 521 -14.07 17.35 0.24
CA LYS A 521 -15.45 17.18 -0.20
C LYS A 521 -15.64 17.34 -1.71
N ALA A 522 -14.94 18.30 -2.32
CA ALA A 522 -15.00 18.47 -3.77
C ALA A 522 -14.38 17.28 -4.52
N MET A 523 -13.42 16.58 -3.90
CA MET A 523 -12.84 15.36 -4.48
C MET A 523 -13.82 14.18 -4.39
N GLU A 524 -14.46 14.00 -3.24
CA GLU A 524 -15.51 13.00 -3.06
C GLU A 524 -16.63 13.21 -4.08
N ASP A 525 -17.13 14.43 -4.22
CA ASP A 525 -18.22 14.76 -5.15
C ASP A 525 -17.81 14.52 -6.61
N LEU A 526 -16.55 14.82 -6.97
CA LEU A 526 -16.00 14.52 -8.30
C LEU A 526 -15.97 13.01 -8.55
N ILE A 527 -15.49 12.22 -7.59
CA ILE A 527 -15.41 10.76 -7.73
C ILE A 527 -16.82 10.16 -7.81
N GLU A 528 -17.75 10.61 -6.98
CA GLU A 528 -19.16 10.19 -7.00
C GLU A 528 -19.84 10.54 -8.34
N GLU A 529 -19.50 11.66 -8.96
CA GLU A 529 -19.95 12.02 -10.30
C GLU A 529 -19.34 11.11 -11.36
N LYS A 530 -18.02 10.92 -11.31
CA LYS A 530 -17.28 10.13 -12.31
C LYS A 530 -17.65 8.65 -12.28
N ARG A 531 -17.91 8.05 -11.11
CA ARG A 531 -18.33 6.64 -11.05
C ARG A 531 -19.62 6.34 -11.80
N LYS A 532 -20.51 7.34 -11.97
CA LYS A 532 -21.76 7.19 -12.76
C LYS A 532 -21.49 6.92 -14.25
N SER A 533 -20.28 7.20 -14.73
CA SER A 533 -19.84 6.82 -16.09
C SER A 533 -19.57 5.32 -16.25
N GLY A 534 -19.56 4.55 -15.15
CA GLY A 534 -19.16 3.14 -15.13
C GLY A 534 -17.64 2.95 -15.07
N VAL A 535 -16.88 4.00 -14.76
CA VAL A 535 -15.44 3.95 -14.44
C VAL A 535 -15.28 4.01 -12.93
N PHE A 536 -14.77 2.96 -12.31
CA PHE A 536 -14.59 2.88 -10.86
C PHE A 536 -13.19 3.34 -10.43
N LEU A 537 -13.02 3.68 -9.15
CA LEU A 537 -11.73 4.10 -8.58
C LEU A 537 -11.33 3.15 -7.46
N SER A 538 -10.15 2.52 -7.60
CA SER A 538 -9.46 1.83 -6.51
C SER A 538 -8.27 2.64 -6.05
N VAL A 539 -7.93 2.55 -4.76
CA VAL A 539 -6.88 3.35 -4.14
C VAL A 539 -5.87 2.44 -3.45
N LEU A 540 -4.59 2.64 -3.74
CA LEU A 540 -3.46 1.88 -3.21
C LEU A 540 -2.54 2.82 -2.44
N GLY A 541 -2.43 2.58 -1.14
CA GLY A 541 -1.52 3.30 -0.25
C GLY A 541 -0.11 2.70 -0.24
N PHE A 542 0.92 3.56 -0.20
CA PHE A 542 2.32 3.15 -0.11
C PHE A 542 3.11 3.99 0.92
N GLY A 543 4.06 3.38 1.62
CA GLY A 543 4.99 4.07 2.52
C GLY A 543 4.40 4.53 3.86
N MET A 544 5.18 5.27 4.65
CA MET A 544 4.90 5.62 6.06
C MET A 544 4.89 7.13 6.32
N GLY A 545 4.35 7.54 7.48
CA GLY A 545 4.51 8.85 8.11
C GLY A 545 3.53 9.94 7.65
N ASN A 546 3.22 9.99 6.36
CA ASN A 546 2.19 10.87 5.77
C ASN A 546 0.92 10.12 5.33
N TYR A 547 0.82 8.84 5.69
CA TYR A 547 -0.27 7.98 5.25
C TYR A 547 -1.62 8.48 5.78
N LYS A 548 -2.54 8.83 4.87
CA LYS A 548 -3.88 9.34 5.19
C LYS A 548 -4.93 8.25 4.97
N ASP A 549 -4.88 7.18 5.79
CA ASP A 549 -5.74 6.00 5.68
C ASP A 549 -7.21 6.36 5.43
N SER A 550 -7.79 7.16 6.34
CA SER A 550 -9.20 7.55 6.29
C SER A 550 -9.57 8.27 4.99
N LYS A 551 -8.67 9.09 4.44
CA LYS A 551 -8.90 9.80 3.17
C LYS A 551 -8.86 8.83 2.00
N LEU A 552 -7.85 7.96 1.94
CA LEU A 552 -7.70 7.01 0.84
C LEU A 552 -8.85 5.99 0.78
N GLU A 553 -9.27 5.50 1.95
CA GLU A 553 -10.48 4.67 2.09
C GLU A 553 -11.71 5.43 1.59
N THR A 554 -11.94 6.65 2.08
CA THR A 554 -13.11 7.46 1.65
C THR A 554 -13.15 7.62 0.12
N LEU A 555 -12.03 7.89 -0.54
CA LEU A 555 -11.99 8.04 -2.00
C LEU A 555 -12.30 6.73 -2.73
N ALA A 556 -11.85 5.59 -2.21
CA ALA A 556 -12.16 4.26 -2.74
C ALA A 556 -13.65 3.94 -2.58
N ASP A 557 -14.22 4.13 -1.39
CA ASP A 557 -15.64 3.95 -1.09
C ASP A 557 -16.51 4.81 -2.03
N LYS A 558 -16.17 6.10 -2.18
CA LYS A 558 -16.88 7.01 -3.10
C LYS A 558 -16.74 6.61 -4.57
N GLY A 559 -15.71 5.85 -4.90
CA GLY A 559 -15.34 5.42 -6.24
C GLY A 559 -15.86 4.04 -6.65
N ASN A 560 -16.60 3.35 -5.77
CA ASN A 560 -16.98 1.95 -5.93
C ASN A 560 -15.77 1.05 -6.24
N GLY A 561 -14.72 1.19 -5.44
CA GLY A 561 -13.56 0.35 -5.58
C GLY A 561 -12.84 0.09 -4.28
N ASN A 562 -11.88 -0.82 -4.37
CA ASN A 562 -11.21 -1.34 -3.19
C ASN A 562 -10.08 -0.41 -2.72
N HIS A 563 -9.85 -0.39 -1.42
CA HIS A 563 -8.68 0.21 -0.79
C HIS A 563 -7.69 -0.87 -0.32
N ALA A 564 -6.41 -0.70 -0.62
CA ALA A 564 -5.35 -1.57 -0.11
C ALA A 564 -4.10 -0.79 0.26
N TYR A 565 -3.38 -1.26 1.28
CA TYR A 565 -2.12 -0.67 1.72
C TYR A 565 -0.98 -1.66 1.50
N ILE A 566 0.00 -1.26 0.67
CA ILE A 566 1.14 -2.10 0.28
C ILE A 566 2.38 -1.62 1.04
N ASP A 567 2.70 -2.34 2.12
CA ASP A 567 3.88 -2.10 2.97
C ASP A 567 5.13 -2.84 2.47
N ASN A 568 4.95 -3.98 1.79
CA ASN A 568 6.04 -4.83 1.32
C ASN A 568 5.67 -5.64 0.06
N MET A 569 6.62 -6.43 -0.45
CA MET A 569 6.44 -7.20 -1.69
C MET A 569 5.51 -8.41 -1.53
N GLN A 570 5.44 -9.02 -0.35
CA GLN A 570 4.51 -10.12 -0.06
C GLN A 570 3.06 -9.60 -0.08
N GLU A 571 2.84 -8.39 0.42
CA GLU A 571 1.55 -7.70 0.31
C GLU A 571 1.18 -7.38 -1.13
N ALA A 572 2.13 -6.84 -1.90
CA ALA A 572 1.93 -6.62 -3.33
C ALA A 572 1.59 -7.93 -4.07
N GLN A 573 2.21 -9.05 -3.70
CA GLN A 573 1.88 -10.38 -4.25
C GLN A 573 0.48 -10.85 -3.83
N LYS A 574 0.03 -10.56 -2.62
CA LYS A 574 -1.35 -10.85 -2.20
C LYS A 574 -2.35 -10.05 -3.04
N VAL A 575 -2.20 -8.73 -3.01
CA VAL A 575 -3.07 -7.77 -3.69
C VAL A 575 -3.11 -8.06 -5.18
N PHE A 576 -1.97 -8.08 -5.87
CA PHE A 576 -1.89 -8.24 -7.32
C PHE A 576 -1.89 -9.69 -7.80
N GLY A 577 -1.26 -10.61 -7.07
CA GLY A 577 -1.07 -12.01 -7.46
C GLY A 577 -2.34 -12.86 -7.33
N LYS A 578 -3.07 -12.68 -6.23
CA LYS A 578 -4.23 -13.50 -5.89
C LYS A 578 -5.54 -12.77 -6.04
N GLU A 579 -5.60 -11.53 -5.55
CA GLU A 579 -6.87 -10.86 -5.36
C GLU A 579 -7.29 -10.08 -6.60
N PHE A 580 -6.36 -9.41 -7.28
CA PHE A 580 -6.66 -8.44 -8.34
C PHE A 580 -7.37 -8.99 -9.58
N GLY A 581 -7.10 -10.23 -9.98
CA GLY A 581 -7.77 -10.84 -11.13
C GLY A 581 -9.28 -10.98 -10.92
N GLY A 582 -9.70 -11.48 -9.74
CA GLY A 582 -11.10 -11.72 -9.42
C GLY A 582 -11.81 -10.52 -8.79
N THR A 583 -11.17 -9.84 -7.84
CA THR A 583 -11.84 -8.81 -7.02
C THR A 583 -12.22 -7.56 -7.80
N LEU A 584 -11.56 -7.27 -8.92
CA LEU A 584 -11.91 -6.13 -9.76
C LEU A 584 -13.15 -6.34 -10.63
N TYR A 585 -13.55 -7.60 -10.83
CA TYR A 585 -14.77 -7.90 -11.55
C TYR A 585 -15.95 -7.96 -10.59
N THR A 586 -16.71 -6.87 -10.51
CA THR A 586 -17.92 -6.76 -9.70
C THR A 586 -18.97 -7.77 -10.18
N ILE A 587 -19.38 -8.68 -9.30
CA ILE A 587 -20.43 -9.68 -9.55
C ILE A 587 -21.76 -9.32 -8.89
N ALA A 588 -21.73 -8.43 -7.88
CA ALA A 588 -22.91 -7.70 -7.41
C ALA A 588 -22.55 -6.33 -6.85
N LYS A 589 -23.56 -5.45 -6.86
CA LYS A 589 -23.55 -4.13 -6.21
C LYS A 589 -24.66 -4.08 -5.16
N ASP A 590 -24.63 -3.08 -4.30
CA ASP A 590 -25.66 -2.87 -3.27
C ASP A 590 -25.86 -4.10 -2.38
N VAL A 591 -24.75 -4.62 -1.85
CA VAL A 591 -24.75 -5.88 -1.12
C VAL A 591 -24.90 -5.64 0.38
N LYS A 592 -25.98 -6.19 0.96
CA LYS A 592 -26.38 -5.97 2.35
C LYS A 592 -26.63 -7.31 3.05
N ILE A 593 -26.23 -7.40 4.31
CA ILE A 593 -26.60 -8.51 5.20
C ILE A 593 -27.51 -7.97 6.29
N GLN A 594 -28.60 -8.67 6.56
CA GLN A 594 -29.42 -8.50 7.74
C GLN A 594 -29.54 -9.82 8.50
N VAL A 595 -29.12 -9.82 9.76
CA VAL A 595 -29.28 -10.96 10.66
C VAL A 595 -30.41 -10.66 11.65
N GLU A 596 -31.38 -11.57 11.71
CA GLU A 596 -32.53 -11.51 12.61
C GLU A 596 -32.41 -12.59 13.69
N PHE A 597 -32.27 -12.18 14.95
CA PHE A 597 -32.10 -13.10 16.08
C PHE A 597 -33.42 -13.48 16.73
N ASN A 598 -33.56 -14.74 17.11
CA ASN A 598 -34.77 -15.24 17.78
C ASN A 598 -34.79 -14.84 19.27
N PRO A 599 -35.73 -13.99 19.73
CA PRO A 599 -35.80 -13.52 21.12
C PRO A 599 -36.11 -14.61 22.16
N LYS A 600 -36.46 -15.84 21.73
CA LYS A 600 -36.60 -17.00 22.63
C LYS A 600 -35.30 -17.66 22.97
N LYS A 601 -34.31 -17.55 22.09
CA LYS A 601 -33.02 -18.24 22.21
C LYS A 601 -31.90 -17.28 22.52
N VAL A 602 -32.01 -16.05 22.02
CA VAL A 602 -31.01 -15.01 22.16
C VAL A 602 -31.56 -13.87 23.01
N GLN A 603 -30.84 -13.55 24.08
CA GLN A 603 -31.10 -12.40 24.94
C GLN A 603 -30.50 -11.13 24.33
N ALA A 604 -29.26 -11.23 23.85
CA ALA A 604 -28.55 -10.15 23.20
C ALA A 604 -27.49 -10.67 22.23
N TYR A 605 -27.06 -9.81 21.30
CA TYR A 605 -25.96 -10.10 20.39
C TYR A 605 -25.07 -8.88 20.20
N ARG A 606 -23.87 -9.08 19.68
CA ARG A 606 -22.93 -8.03 19.29
C ARG A 606 -22.24 -8.43 17.99
N LEU A 607 -22.24 -7.54 17.00
CA LEU A 607 -21.42 -7.70 15.79
C LEU A 607 -19.99 -7.28 16.13
N ILE A 608 -19.01 -8.14 15.86
CA ILE A 608 -17.59 -7.85 16.13
C ILE A 608 -16.98 -7.21 14.88
N GLY A 609 -16.49 -5.98 15.00
CA GLY A 609 -16.08 -5.16 13.86
C GLY A 609 -17.27 -4.53 13.13
N TYR A 610 -17.03 -4.03 11.91
CA TYR A 610 -18.03 -3.43 11.00
C TYR A 610 -18.70 -2.15 11.55
N GLU A 611 -18.11 -1.48 12.54
CA GLU A 611 -18.67 -0.28 13.17
C GLU A 611 -18.96 0.84 12.15
N ASN A 612 -18.10 1.01 11.15
CA ASN A 612 -18.25 2.00 10.07
C ASN A 612 -19.16 1.52 8.92
N ARG A 613 -19.60 0.26 8.92
CA ARG A 613 -20.45 -0.33 7.86
C ARG A 613 -21.87 -0.65 8.32
N MET A 614 -22.23 -0.28 9.56
CA MET A 614 -23.57 -0.46 10.11
C MET A 614 -24.62 0.35 9.34
N LEU A 615 -25.77 -0.27 9.08
CA LEU A 615 -26.93 0.33 8.41
C LEU A 615 -28.16 0.28 9.32
N ALA A 616 -29.12 1.17 9.08
CA ALA A 616 -30.42 1.07 9.74
C ALA A 616 -31.18 -0.18 9.22
N ALA A 617 -32.13 -0.69 10.01
CA ALA A 617 -32.85 -1.90 9.62
C ALA A 617 -33.69 -1.69 8.35
N GLU A 618 -34.25 -0.50 8.19
CA GLU A 618 -35.02 -0.05 7.02
C GLU A 618 -34.15 0.07 5.75
N ASP A 619 -32.86 0.39 5.90
CA ASP A 619 -31.91 0.52 4.78
C ASP A 619 -31.68 -0.82 4.07
N PHE A 620 -31.97 -1.95 4.73
CA PHE A 620 -31.91 -3.28 4.12
C PHE A 620 -32.77 -3.37 2.85
N THR A 621 -33.96 -2.77 2.86
CA THR A 621 -34.88 -2.82 1.72
C THR A 621 -34.80 -1.59 0.82
N ASP A 622 -34.08 -0.55 1.24
CA ASP A 622 -33.93 0.70 0.50
C ASP A 622 -32.85 0.56 -0.57
N ASP A 623 -33.29 0.39 -1.82
CA ASP A 623 -32.40 0.29 -3.00
C ASP A 623 -31.74 1.63 -3.36
N THR A 624 -32.08 2.75 -2.70
CA THR A 624 -31.40 4.05 -2.85
C THR A 624 -30.20 4.21 -1.94
N LYS A 625 -30.11 3.39 -0.89
CA LYS A 625 -28.93 3.30 -0.02
C LYS A 625 -27.91 2.43 -0.71
N ASP A 626 -26.84 3.05 -1.15
CA ASP A 626 -25.69 2.35 -1.70
C ASP A 626 -25.04 1.52 -0.58
N ALA A 627 -24.92 0.22 -0.81
CA ALA A 627 -24.10 -0.68 0.01
C ALA A 627 -23.04 -1.30 -0.90
N GLY A 628 -21.94 -1.76 -0.31
CA GLY A 628 -20.71 -2.11 -1.02
C GLY A 628 -20.87 -3.07 -2.20
N GLU A 629 -19.79 -3.21 -2.96
CA GLU A 629 -19.70 -4.15 -4.06
C GLU A 629 -19.05 -5.46 -3.62
N LEU A 630 -19.41 -6.56 -4.28
CA LEU A 630 -18.67 -7.81 -4.17
C LEU A 630 -18.04 -8.18 -5.52
N GLY A 631 -16.72 -8.34 -5.50
CA GLY A 631 -15.93 -8.86 -6.62
C GLY A 631 -15.98 -10.38 -6.72
N ALA A 632 -15.61 -10.92 -7.88
CA ALA A 632 -15.48 -12.35 -8.10
C ALA A 632 -14.45 -12.97 -7.16
N GLY A 633 -14.78 -14.14 -6.61
CA GLY A 633 -13.95 -14.87 -5.67
C GLY A 633 -13.77 -14.23 -4.29
N HIS A 634 -14.31 -13.03 -4.06
CA HIS A 634 -14.18 -12.33 -2.79
C HIS A 634 -14.89 -13.10 -1.67
N THR A 635 -14.26 -13.13 -0.50
CA THR A 635 -14.82 -13.72 0.72
C THR A 635 -15.06 -12.63 1.75
N VAL A 636 -16.20 -12.71 2.43
CA VAL A 636 -16.51 -11.82 3.56
C VAL A 636 -16.87 -12.68 4.76
N THR A 637 -16.37 -12.32 5.93
CA THR A 637 -16.61 -13.00 7.20
C THR A 637 -17.05 -11.99 8.24
N ALA A 638 -18.21 -12.23 8.83
CA ALA A 638 -18.74 -11.48 9.97
C ALA A 638 -18.87 -12.41 11.17
N LEU A 639 -18.53 -11.90 12.35
CA LEU A 639 -18.63 -12.62 13.61
C LEU A 639 -19.62 -11.93 14.55
N TYR A 640 -20.48 -12.71 15.18
CA TYR A 640 -21.35 -12.25 16.26
C TYR A 640 -21.03 -12.98 17.54
N GLU A 641 -20.97 -12.25 18.65
CA GLU A 641 -21.07 -12.82 19.98
C GLU A 641 -22.53 -12.77 20.45
N VAL A 642 -23.05 -13.90 20.91
CA VAL A 642 -24.47 -14.10 21.21
C VAL A 642 -24.64 -14.56 22.65
N ILE A 643 -25.40 -13.82 23.43
CA ILE A 643 -25.80 -14.16 24.80
C ILE A 643 -27.12 -14.94 24.75
N PRO A 644 -27.13 -16.24 25.12
CA PRO A 644 -28.36 -17.02 25.18
C PRO A 644 -29.33 -16.52 26.24
N VAL A 645 -30.63 -16.79 26.06
CA VAL A 645 -31.65 -16.51 27.09
C VAL A 645 -31.34 -17.27 28.38
N GLY A 646 -31.39 -16.56 29.51
CA GLY A 646 -31.16 -17.11 30.85
C GLY A 646 -29.71 -17.02 31.32
N VAL A 647 -28.83 -16.41 30.52
CA VAL A 647 -27.45 -16.11 30.92
C VAL A 647 -27.41 -14.71 31.55
N GLU A 648 -26.91 -14.63 32.78
CA GLU A 648 -26.59 -13.36 33.43
C GLU A 648 -25.30 -12.78 32.81
N SER A 649 -25.31 -11.49 32.48
CA SER A 649 -24.18 -10.83 31.83
C SER A 649 -24.07 -9.38 32.28
N GLU A 650 -22.86 -8.96 32.63
CA GLU A 650 -22.54 -7.57 32.99
C GLU A 650 -22.64 -6.59 31.82
N TYR A 651 -22.61 -7.11 30.58
CA TYR A 651 -22.77 -6.30 29.37
C TYR A 651 -24.22 -5.87 29.12
N LEU A 652 -25.17 -6.47 29.84
CA LEU A 652 -26.58 -6.15 29.74
C LEU A 652 -26.97 -5.21 30.86
N ARG A 653 -27.57 -4.09 30.46
CA ARG A 653 -28.23 -3.17 31.39
C ARG A 653 -29.69 -3.56 31.51
N ASP A 654 -30.25 -3.46 32.70
CA ASP A 654 -31.69 -3.62 32.90
C ASP A 654 -32.45 -2.59 32.06
N VAL A 655 -33.24 -3.09 31.11
CA VAL A 655 -34.15 -2.28 30.32
C VAL A 655 -35.55 -2.46 30.92
N PRO A 656 -36.18 -1.39 31.44
CA PRO A 656 -37.53 -1.47 31.95
C PRO A 656 -38.49 -1.96 30.87
N ASP A 657 -39.47 -2.77 31.28
CA ASP A 657 -40.53 -3.21 30.37
C ASP A 657 -41.25 -2.01 29.74
N LEU A 658 -41.51 -2.12 28.43
CA LEU A 658 -42.19 -1.06 27.69
C LEU A 658 -43.65 -0.97 28.15
N LYS A 659 -43.99 0.10 28.87
CA LYS A 659 -45.35 0.36 29.39
C LYS A 659 -46.48 0.19 28.36
N TYR A 660 -46.21 0.48 27.09
CA TYR A 660 -47.21 0.50 26.01
C TYR A 660 -47.01 -0.59 24.95
N ALA A 661 -46.06 -1.50 25.14
CA ALA A 661 -45.78 -2.55 24.16
C ALA A 661 -45.71 -3.92 24.83
N ASP A 662 -46.63 -4.80 24.46
CA ASP A 662 -46.65 -6.20 24.89
C ASP A 662 -46.03 -7.06 23.78
N LYS A 663 -44.74 -7.39 23.92
CA LYS A 663 -43.99 -8.16 22.90
C LYS A 663 -44.29 -9.65 23.07
N LYS A 664 -45.41 -10.10 22.49
CA LYS A 664 -45.73 -11.52 22.39
C LYS A 664 -44.72 -12.21 21.49
N ILE A 665 -43.96 -13.14 22.07
CA ILE A 665 -43.02 -13.95 21.31
C ILE A 665 -43.78 -15.13 20.72
N GLU A 666 -43.72 -15.33 19.41
CA GLU A 666 -44.43 -16.42 18.74
C GLU A 666 -43.96 -17.80 19.25
N ASN A 667 -44.90 -18.75 19.30
CA ASN A 667 -44.62 -20.12 19.75
C ASN A 667 -44.05 -21.05 18.69
N ASN A 668 -44.00 -20.60 17.45
CA ASN A 668 -43.36 -21.28 16.34
C ASN A 668 -41.84 -20.98 16.37
N TYR A 669 -41.01 -21.78 15.68
CA TYR A 669 -39.55 -21.55 15.55
C TYR A 669 -38.70 -21.83 16.81
N ASN A 670 -39.05 -22.83 17.61
CA ASN A 670 -38.34 -23.14 18.88
C ASN A 670 -36.96 -23.80 18.69
N ASP A 671 -36.60 -24.21 17.48
CA ASP A 671 -35.28 -24.77 17.14
C ASP A 671 -34.37 -23.76 16.41
N GLU A 672 -34.85 -22.56 16.10
CA GLU A 672 -34.12 -21.53 15.33
C GLU A 672 -33.38 -20.55 16.24
N LEU A 673 -32.12 -20.25 15.92
CA LEU A 673 -31.30 -19.27 16.64
C LEU A 673 -31.35 -17.89 15.95
N PHE A 674 -31.20 -17.86 14.64
CA PHE A 674 -31.23 -16.64 13.82
C PHE A 674 -31.53 -16.96 12.35
N THR A 675 -31.91 -15.92 11.60
CA THR A 675 -32.08 -15.95 10.15
C THR A 675 -31.13 -14.94 9.51
N VAL A 676 -30.39 -15.35 8.47
CA VAL A 676 -29.57 -14.47 7.64
C VAL A 676 -30.35 -14.13 6.37
N LYS A 677 -30.55 -12.85 6.13
CA LYS A 677 -31.07 -12.30 4.87
C LYS A 677 -29.93 -11.59 4.17
N PHE A 678 -29.68 -11.96 2.93
CA PHE A 678 -28.65 -11.39 2.08
C PHE A 678 -29.30 -10.77 0.87
N ARG A 679 -29.04 -9.49 0.61
CA ARG A 679 -29.63 -8.74 -0.50
C ARG A 679 -28.54 -8.20 -1.40
N TYR A 680 -28.74 -8.30 -2.72
CA TYR A 680 -27.77 -7.82 -3.71
C TYR A 680 -28.44 -7.43 -5.03
N LYS A 681 -27.80 -6.57 -5.82
CA LYS A 681 -28.18 -6.29 -7.21
C LYS A 681 -27.17 -6.90 -8.18
N LYS A 682 -27.66 -7.34 -9.35
CA LYS A 682 -26.76 -7.69 -10.47
C LYS A 682 -25.96 -6.45 -10.89
N PRO A 683 -24.73 -6.58 -11.45
CA PRO A 683 -23.89 -5.42 -11.77
C PRO A 683 -24.58 -4.38 -12.67
N ASN A 684 -25.35 -4.86 -13.67
CA ASN A 684 -26.11 -4.04 -14.60
C ASN A 684 -27.62 -3.98 -14.28
N GLY A 685 -28.04 -4.48 -13.12
CA GLY A 685 -29.45 -4.51 -12.71
C GLY A 685 -29.75 -3.45 -11.65
N ASP A 686 -30.98 -2.96 -11.61
CA ASP A 686 -31.40 -1.95 -10.62
C ASP A 686 -32.38 -2.50 -9.59
N THR A 687 -32.75 -3.78 -9.73
CA THR A 687 -33.61 -4.51 -8.81
C THR A 687 -32.79 -5.45 -7.95
N SER A 688 -33.05 -5.42 -6.64
CA SER A 688 -32.40 -6.28 -5.67
C SER A 688 -33.01 -7.68 -5.64
N ILE A 689 -32.16 -8.66 -5.35
CA ILE A 689 -32.48 -10.08 -5.15
C ILE A 689 -32.17 -10.39 -3.69
N GLU A 690 -33.07 -11.13 -3.03
CA GLU A 690 -32.93 -11.51 -1.63
C GLU A 690 -32.75 -13.04 -1.52
N MET A 691 -31.79 -13.45 -0.70
CA MET A 691 -31.54 -14.82 -0.28
C MET A 691 -31.78 -14.91 1.22
N VAL A 692 -32.44 -15.98 1.67
CA VAL A 692 -32.78 -16.18 3.09
C VAL A 692 -32.30 -17.55 3.54
N GLN A 693 -31.56 -17.58 4.65
CA GLN A 693 -31.11 -18.82 5.30
C GLN A 693 -31.49 -18.81 6.78
N VAL A 694 -32.19 -19.86 7.22
CA VAL A 694 -32.63 -20.04 8.60
C VAL A 694 -31.66 -21.00 9.30
N HIS A 695 -31.20 -20.62 10.50
CA HIS A 695 -30.19 -21.39 11.23
C HIS A 695 -30.70 -21.86 12.58
N LYS A 696 -30.51 -23.16 12.83
CA LYS A 696 -30.91 -23.81 14.08
C LYS A 696 -29.96 -23.49 15.23
N ASP A 697 -30.47 -23.61 16.44
CA ASP A 697 -29.69 -23.53 17.67
C ASP A 697 -28.87 -24.80 17.92
N GLU A 698 -27.87 -25.03 17.06
CA GLU A 698 -26.98 -26.18 17.11
C GLU A 698 -25.53 -25.71 17.31
N VAL A 699 -25.02 -25.84 18.54
CA VAL A 699 -23.60 -25.60 18.82
C VAL A 699 -22.78 -26.79 18.32
N LYS A 700 -21.82 -26.51 17.43
CA LYS A 700 -20.93 -27.52 16.84
C LYS A 700 -19.49 -27.26 17.28
N THR A 701 -18.64 -28.28 17.14
CA THR A 701 -17.19 -28.11 17.28
C THR A 701 -16.71 -27.03 16.30
N MET A 702 -15.92 -26.09 16.78
CA MET A 702 -15.39 -24.99 15.97
C MET A 702 -14.46 -25.54 14.88
N PRO A 703 -14.75 -25.32 13.59
CA PRO A 703 -13.82 -25.67 12.51
C PRO A 703 -12.51 -24.91 12.63
N ASP A 704 -11.41 -25.48 12.13
CA ASP A 704 -10.07 -24.87 12.20
C ASP A 704 -10.02 -23.45 11.62
N ASP A 705 -10.71 -23.21 10.50
CA ASP A 705 -10.75 -21.88 9.89
C ASP A 705 -11.58 -20.86 10.69
N PHE A 706 -12.61 -21.32 11.39
CA PHE A 706 -13.40 -20.50 12.31
C PHE A 706 -12.59 -20.19 13.58
N SER A 707 -11.80 -21.15 14.07
CA SER A 707 -10.84 -20.93 15.17
C SER A 707 -9.83 -19.84 14.81
N PHE A 708 -9.34 -19.85 13.57
CA PHE A 708 -8.45 -18.79 13.09
C PHE A 708 -9.14 -17.42 13.08
N ALA A 709 -10.36 -17.31 12.54
CA ALA A 709 -11.12 -16.06 12.55
C ALA A 709 -11.36 -15.54 13.98
N ALA A 710 -11.66 -16.44 14.92
CA ALA A 710 -11.82 -16.11 16.34
C ALA A 710 -10.51 -15.60 16.96
N ALA A 711 -9.36 -16.19 16.60
CA ALA A 711 -8.05 -15.70 17.04
C ALA A 711 -7.78 -14.27 16.58
N VAL A 712 -8.05 -13.98 15.31
CA VAL A 712 -7.84 -12.65 14.71
C VAL A 712 -8.78 -11.62 15.36
N ALA A 713 -10.05 -11.98 15.60
CA ALA A 713 -10.99 -11.13 16.32
C ALA A 713 -10.52 -10.81 17.74
N LEU A 714 -10.09 -11.84 18.49
CA LEU A 714 -9.61 -11.66 19.86
C LEU A 714 -8.37 -10.77 19.91
N PHE A 715 -7.40 -10.98 19.02
CA PHE A 715 -6.22 -10.13 18.93
C PHE A 715 -6.58 -8.68 18.59
N GLY A 716 -7.52 -8.47 17.66
CA GLY A 716 -8.02 -7.12 17.34
C GLY A 716 -8.66 -6.44 18.56
N MET A 717 -9.45 -7.18 19.35
CA MET A 717 -10.02 -6.67 20.60
C MET A 717 -8.94 -6.32 21.64
N GLU A 718 -7.91 -7.15 21.80
CA GLU A 718 -6.77 -6.89 22.69
C GLU A 718 -5.99 -5.63 22.28
N LEU A 719 -5.65 -5.51 20.98
CA LEU A 719 -4.93 -4.34 20.45
C LEU A 719 -5.70 -3.03 20.65
N LYS A 720 -7.04 -3.08 20.64
CA LYS A 720 -7.91 -1.94 20.83
C LYS A 720 -8.18 -1.61 22.30
N GLY A 721 -7.86 -2.52 23.21
CA GLY A 721 -8.25 -2.41 24.63
C GLY A 721 -9.76 -2.56 24.82
N SER A 722 -10.38 -3.49 24.08
CA SER A 722 -11.82 -3.75 24.11
C SER A 722 -12.30 -4.14 25.51
N SER A 723 -13.47 -3.64 25.92
CA SER A 723 -14.12 -4.10 27.17
C SER A 723 -14.72 -5.51 27.09
N PHE A 724 -14.65 -6.15 25.93
CA PHE A 724 -15.31 -7.42 25.63
C PHE A 724 -14.31 -8.56 25.37
N ASP A 725 -13.02 -8.31 25.50
CA ASP A 725 -11.97 -9.33 25.42
C ASP A 725 -12.02 -10.32 26.61
N ASN A 726 -12.81 -10.01 27.65
CA ASN A 726 -12.95 -10.79 28.88
C ASN A 726 -11.61 -11.03 29.61
N ASN A 727 -10.65 -10.10 29.47
CA ASN A 727 -9.27 -10.26 29.96
C ASN A 727 -8.62 -11.56 29.46
N ALA A 728 -8.91 -11.94 28.22
CA ALA A 728 -8.23 -13.06 27.58
C ALA A 728 -6.72 -12.83 27.56
N ASP A 729 -5.97 -13.93 27.67
CA ASP A 729 -4.52 -13.91 27.58
C ASP A 729 -4.10 -14.08 26.12
N VAL A 730 -3.05 -13.38 25.70
CA VAL A 730 -2.46 -13.48 24.35
C VAL A 730 -2.13 -14.93 23.97
N SER A 731 -1.83 -15.81 24.93
CA SER A 731 -1.65 -17.25 24.68
C SER A 731 -2.90 -17.93 24.13
N GLN A 732 -4.09 -17.45 24.49
CA GLN A 732 -5.36 -17.92 23.94
C GLN A 732 -5.49 -17.54 22.45
N VAL A 733 -5.09 -16.33 22.07
CA VAL A 733 -4.98 -15.92 20.65
C VAL A 733 -4.07 -16.90 19.90
N ILE A 734 -2.87 -17.17 20.44
CA ILE A 734 -1.91 -18.08 19.81
C ILE A 734 -2.48 -19.49 19.67
N GLN A 735 -3.13 -20.02 20.70
CA GLN A 735 -3.73 -21.35 20.68
C GLN A 735 -4.80 -21.47 19.59
N LEU A 736 -5.70 -20.50 19.50
CA LEU A 736 -6.76 -20.47 18.48
C LEU A 736 -6.18 -20.34 17.07
N ALA A 737 -5.13 -19.54 16.91
CA ALA A 737 -4.46 -19.33 15.63
C ALA A 737 -3.67 -20.56 15.17
N ASP A 738 -2.95 -21.23 16.07
CA ASP A 738 -2.22 -22.46 15.77
C ASP A 738 -3.16 -23.61 15.38
N GLN A 739 -4.32 -23.74 16.02
CA GLN A 739 -5.37 -24.69 15.61
C GLN A 739 -5.82 -24.43 14.16
N GLY A 740 -5.94 -23.15 13.79
CA GLY A 740 -6.34 -22.74 12.44
C GLY A 740 -5.23 -22.72 11.39
N LYS A 741 -3.98 -23.05 11.71
CA LYS A 741 -2.84 -22.84 10.80
C LYS A 741 -2.76 -23.83 9.63
N ALA A 742 -3.39 -25.01 9.74
CA ALA A 742 -3.12 -26.18 8.88
C ALA A 742 -3.19 -25.95 7.34
N LYS A 743 -3.88 -24.91 6.87
CA LYS A 743 -3.98 -24.54 5.44
C LYS A 743 -3.33 -23.18 5.14
N ASP A 744 -2.03 -23.06 5.39
CA ASP A 744 -1.27 -21.80 5.21
C ASP A 744 -0.21 -21.90 4.11
N LYS A 745 -0.65 -22.08 2.85
CA LYS A 745 0.27 -22.30 1.72
C LYS A 745 1.24 -21.13 1.48
N ASP A 746 0.82 -19.92 1.82
CA ASP A 746 1.54 -18.68 1.52
C ASP A 746 2.15 -18.02 2.77
N GLY A 747 1.99 -18.66 3.94
CA GLY A 747 2.62 -18.21 5.18
C GLY A 747 1.92 -17.05 5.91
N TYR A 748 0.76 -16.58 5.46
CA TYR A 748 0.05 -15.44 6.09
C TYR A 748 -0.42 -15.75 7.52
N ARG A 749 -0.97 -16.96 7.75
CA ARG A 749 -1.43 -17.35 9.10
C ARG A 749 -0.25 -17.55 10.06
N SER A 750 0.87 -18.06 9.54
CA SER A 750 2.12 -18.20 10.28
C SER A 750 2.74 -16.84 10.61
N GLU A 751 2.70 -15.88 9.69
CA GLU A 751 3.09 -14.49 9.96
C GLU A 751 2.23 -13.88 11.06
N PHE A 752 0.91 -14.04 11.01
CA PHE A 752 0.00 -13.57 12.07
C PHE A 752 0.43 -14.07 13.45
N ILE A 753 0.67 -15.38 13.59
CA ILE A 753 1.09 -15.98 14.86
C ILE A 753 2.42 -15.39 15.33
N ARG A 754 3.36 -15.12 14.42
CA ARG A 754 4.63 -14.46 14.75
C ARG A 754 4.41 -13.02 15.24
N LEU A 755 3.55 -12.25 14.57
CA LEU A 755 3.23 -10.88 14.95
C LEU A 755 2.59 -10.81 16.35
N VAL A 756 1.64 -11.70 16.65
CA VAL A 756 1.04 -11.82 17.98
C VAL A 756 2.11 -12.08 19.04
N LYS A 757 3.05 -13.01 18.77
CA LYS A 757 4.19 -13.28 19.66
C LYS A 757 5.16 -12.10 19.79
N SER A 758 5.34 -11.29 18.75
CA SER A 758 6.17 -10.08 18.82
C SER A 758 5.56 -9.02 19.73
N VAL A 759 4.23 -8.84 19.70
CA VAL A 759 3.54 -7.88 20.59
C VAL A 759 3.68 -8.27 22.06
N GLN A 760 3.68 -9.56 22.39
CA GLN A 760 3.91 -10.03 23.77
C GLN A 760 5.29 -9.62 24.35
N ASN A 761 6.26 -9.32 23.48
CA ASN A 761 7.63 -8.98 23.87
C ASN A 761 7.95 -7.48 23.80
N LEU A 762 6.98 -6.65 23.39
CA LEU A 762 7.05 -5.18 23.42
C LEU A 762 6.57 -4.67 24.79
#